data_AF-A0A8J5N803-F1
#
_entry.id   AF-A0A8J5N803-F1
#
_cell.length_a   1.000
_cell.length_b   1.000
_cell.length_c   1.000
_cell.angle_alpha   90.00
_cell.angle_beta   90.00
_cell.angle_gamma   90.00
#
_symmetry.space_group_name_H-M   'P 1'
#
loop_
_entity.id
_entity.type
_entity.pdbx_description
1 polymer ?
#
loop_
_entity_poly.entity_id
_entity_poly.type
_entity_poly.pdbx_seq_one_letter_code
_entity_poly.pdbx_strand_id
1 'polypeptide(L)'
;MLRNESNSGLAEMAGKDEPEYLVNQSSHTCLTVVRGTGPADAVLAMAKCTGRARQQWFVHEGQWQWGSNRSYCLVPDDKGSVGLAPSATSRVVWTLDAADRMVVGSHALDVPWEKPRTRVIMYPKHNYSNQQWWTLSSLKSCLGTTEHNTSHCLPEAIAHVCQHETQCSNDRHPQEAADYLISQSTHTFVTVLSGTGPDDAVVGLAPYEGSKRQQWFVKDGQWQWGGNLSFCLAPDWNSHTIKLASCSSNSHFWSLDSNGVFSFESFVLDVPWEQPRTNIIMYPKHGGENQRWWTLSGLKSASNRKIYPFSAQDHNKYKQEVARGFINKLSPLSEPIPHTRDVEDFPGRVAPTTPRINANIPLDITSLGHRENLRMTLPENWKATDFYVAAGDVFHVILPETLSLERASQITVRVGAQCDCLEPSSANVSGRNFNRFPLVTEEFDVEPGVNSMRCQFGGNLIFMFDEGDHFNITVEVRNVVRAPRYILGQNNALQWQNMKQLDAPFSILETHKVVVVVPTITARNITDPQGLLLRYDDVMSKLEFLSGFDETDPPPRGKQWLVDDVQIKAGSAHAGFPAMFDRYCYDLCCPSTPHDWVTWHELGHNYQQGKWWSYAYGSETTVNLFSLYIQEKLKGEDRLKKENQYMKTAAAVDKGLTFIEADCWQKLVFLMEIKHAFPQSGWEMFRRLNRTTRSLPLNEANTLASRTSHQYDYVYKILSRSVGSDLILHYHRWGLPISQEAQTEIKRLELPMAPADLSGREYCSP
;
A
#
# COMPACT_ATOMS: atom_id res chain seq x y z
N MET A 1 -43.99 -15.86 -52.52
CA MET A 1 -42.75 -16.40 -51.93
C MET A 1 -41.96 -15.24 -51.37
N LEU A 2 -41.54 -15.37 -50.12
CA LEU A 2 -41.13 -14.34 -49.16
C LEU A 2 -39.83 -13.59 -49.51
N ARG A 3 -39.78 -12.27 -49.29
CA ARG A 3 -38.63 -11.56 -48.71
C ARG A 3 -39.10 -10.32 -47.93
N ASN A 4 -38.72 -10.29 -46.65
CA ASN A 4 -38.91 -9.21 -45.70
C ASN A 4 -37.62 -8.37 -45.55
N GLU A 5 -37.86 -7.16 -45.09
CA GLU A 5 -37.03 -5.99 -44.76
C GLU A 5 -35.85 -6.23 -43.78
N SER A 6 -34.80 -5.39 -43.84
CA SER A 6 -34.61 -4.29 -42.87
C SER A 6 -33.22 -3.61 -42.91
N ASN A 7 -33.29 -2.27 -42.99
CA ASN A 7 -32.49 -1.24 -42.30
C ASN A 7 -30.98 -1.08 -42.51
N SER A 8 -30.68 -0.17 -43.45
CA SER A 8 -29.69 0.89 -43.31
C SER A 8 -29.98 1.79 -42.10
N GLY A 9 -29.06 1.88 -41.14
CA GLY A 9 -29.18 2.75 -39.98
C GLY A 9 -28.15 2.47 -38.89
N LEU A 10 -26.86 2.49 -39.22
CA LEU A 10 -25.75 2.46 -38.25
C LEU A 10 -24.63 3.40 -38.74
N ALA A 11 -24.92 4.69 -38.76
CA ALA A 11 -23.95 5.76 -38.89
C ALA A 11 -24.41 6.90 -37.97
N GLU A 12 -24.10 6.76 -36.67
CA GLU A 12 -23.91 7.82 -35.67
C GLU A 12 -24.04 7.23 -34.26
N MET A 13 -22.98 6.58 -33.78
CA MET A 13 -22.52 6.60 -32.39
C MET A 13 -21.06 6.11 -32.41
N ALA A 14 -20.12 7.00 -32.74
CA ALA A 14 -18.71 6.76 -32.51
C ALA A 14 -18.45 6.75 -31.00
N GLY A 15 -18.62 5.58 -30.37
CA GLY A 15 -18.14 5.34 -29.01
C GLY A 15 -16.64 5.57 -28.98
N LYS A 16 -16.18 6.44 -28.07
CA LYS A 16 -14.75 6.66 -27.82
C LYS A 16 -14.09 5.31 -27.51
N ASP A 17 -13.14 4.89 -28.33
CA ASP A 17 -12.26 3.74 -28.08
C ASP A 17 -11.50 4.03 -26.77
N GLU A 18 -11.92 3.41 -25.66
CA GLU A 18 -11.34 3.67 -24.34
C GLU A 18 -10.11 2.77 -24.13
N PRO A 19 -8.97 3.30 -23.66
CA PRO A 19 -7.78 2.49 -23.43
C PRO A 19 -7.96 1.52 -22.25
N GLU A 20 -7.43 0.31 -22.42
CA GLU A 20 -7.22 -0.69 -21.38
C GLU A 20 -5.89 -0.51 -20.65
N TYR A 21 -5.84 -1.06 -19.44
CA TYR A 21 -4.64 -1.15 -18.62
C TYR A 21 -4.48 -2.59 -18.11
N LEU A 22 -3.32 -3.20 -18.33
CA LEU A 22 -3.01 -4.52 -17.78
C LEU A 22 -2.34 -4.36 -16.42
N VAL A 23 -3.08 -4.65 -15.36
CA VAL A 23 -2.64 -4.53 -13.97
C VAL A 23 -2.41 -5.91 -13.38
N ASN A 24 -1.22 -6.19 -12.86
CA ASN A 24 -0.95 -7.49 -12.24
C ASN A 24 -1.56 -7.55 -10.82
N GLN A 25 -2.26 -8.64 -10.51
CA GLN A 25 -2.98 -8.80 -9.23
C GLN A 25 -2.06 -8.95 -8.02
N SER A 26 -0.79 -9.31 -8.21
CA SER A 26 0.16 -9.51 -7.10
C SER A 26 1.11 -8.34 -6.87
N SER A 27 1.34 -7.49 -7.87
CA SER A 27 2.24 -6.34 -7.75
C SER A 27 1.50 -5.01 -7.78
N HIS A 28 0.25 -4.99 -8.22
CA HIS A 28 -0.58 -3.78 -8.35
C HIS A 28 0.05 -2.69 -9.22
N THR A 29 0.87 -3.12 -10.19
CA THR A 29 1.55 -2.29 -11.18
C THR A 29 1.03 -2.58 -12.59
N CYS A 30 1.27 -1.64 -13.51
CA CYS A 30 0.80 -1.68 -14.89
C CYS A 30 1.90 -2.19 -15.84
N LEU A 31 1.53 -3.04 -16.80
CA LEU A 31 2.40 -3.38 -17.92
C LEU A 31 2.68 -2.12 -18.76
N THR A 32 3.96 -1.77 -18.88
CA THR A 32 4.39 -0.49 -19.43
C THR A 32 5.53 -0.67 -20.41
N VAL A 33 5.51 0.07 -21.53
CA VAL A 33 6.71 0.29 -22.35
C VAL A 33 7.56 1.34 -21.66
N VAL A 34 8.52 0.90 -20.83
CA VAL A 34 9.32 1.78 -19.97
C VAL A 34 10.41 2.52 -20.75
N ARG A 35 10.87 1.94 -21.86
CA ARG A 35 11.84 2.53 -22.79
C ARG A 35 11.56 2.08 -24.22
N GLY A 36 12.04 2.86 -25.18
CA GLY A 36 11.98 2.56 -26.60
C GLY A 36 10.78 3.18 -27.30
N THR A 37 10.78 3.07 -28.63
CA THR A 37 9.79 3.70 -29.51
C THR A 37 9.13 2.72 -30.48
N GLY A 38 9.66 1.50 -30.60
CA GLY A 38 9.09 0.46 -31.44
C GLY A 38 9.71 -0.93 -31.19
N PRO A 39 9.44 -1.90 -32.08
CA PRO A 39 9.84 -3.30 -31.90
C PRO A 39 11.34 -3.55 -31.65
N ALA A 40 12.23 -2.70 -32.15
CA ALA A 40 13.67 -2.92 -32.09
C ALA A 40 14.31 -2.52 -30.74
N ASP A 41 13.68 -1.60 -30.00
CA ASP A 41 14.27 -0.95 -28.82
C ASP A 41 13.32 -0.93 -27.61
N ALA A 42 12.07 -1.35 -27.78
CA ALA A 42 11.08 -1.39 -26.72
C ALA A 42 11.48 -2.33 -25.58
N VAL A 43 11.42 -1.81 -24.36
CA VAL A 43 11.56 -2.58 -23.13
C VAL A 43 10.22 -2.54 -22.41
N LEU A 44 9.60 -3.70 -22.24
CA LEU A 44 8.38 -3.85 -21.48
C LEU A 44 8.71 -4.31 -20.06
N ALA A 45 8.11 -3.65 -19.08
CA ALA A 45 8.27 -3.96 -17.68
C ALA A 45 7.02 -3.55 -16.89
N MET A 46 6.94 -4.02 -15.66
CA MET A 46 5.96 -3.52 -14.71
C MET A 46 6.42 -2.15 -14.17
N ALA A 47 5.52 -1.17 -14.22
CA ALA A 47 5.74 0.15 -13.65
C ALA A 47 4.48 0.64 -12.90
N LYS A 48 4.64 1.66 -12.05
CA LYS A 48 3.53 2.26 -11.30
C LYS A 48 2.44 2.74 -12.26
N CYS A 49 1.18 2.49 -11.94
CA CYS A 49 0.08 2.95 -12.78
C CYS A 49 -0.07 4.48 -12.70
N THR A 50 0.15 5.17 -13.82
CA THR A 50 0.14 6.63 -13.97
C THR A 50 -0.87 7.13 -14.99
N GLY A 51 -1.49 6.23 -15.76
CA GLY A 51 -2.45 6.61 -16.82
C GLY A 51 -1.80 7.13 -18.11
N ARG A 52 -0.47 7.20 -18.17
CA ARG A 52 0.27 7.69 -19.34
C ARG A 52 0.06 6.78 -20.55
N ALA A 53 0.14 7.34 -21.75
CA ALA A 53 -0.03 6.61 -23.02
C ALA A 53 0.89 5.39 -23.19
N ARG A 54 2.03 5.35 -22.48
CA ARG A 54 2.96 4.20 -22.49
C ARG A 54 2.42 2.95 -21.77
N GLN A 55 1.35 3.10 -21.01
CA GLN A 55 0.66 2.05 -20.22
C GLN A 55 -0.70 1.68 -20.79
N GLN A 56 -1.17 2.45 -21.77
CA GLN A 56 -2.46 2.27 -22.41
C GLN A 56 -2.36 1.20 -23.50
N TRP A 57 -3.39 0.39 -23.60
CA TRP A 57 -3.52 -0.66 -24.60
C TRP A 57 -4.90 -0.61 -25.25
N PHE A 58 -4.98 -0.79 -26.56
CA PHE A 58 -6.23 -0.81 -27.32
C PHE A 58 -6.44 -2.20 -27.88
N VAL A 59 -7.59 -2.80 -27.58
CA VAL A 59 -7.88 -4.18 -28.00
C VAL A 59 -8.58 -4.16 -29.36
N HIS A 60 -7.96 -4.77 -30.36
CA HIS A 60 -8.53 -4.90 -31.70
C HIS A 60 -8.31 -6.33 -32.21
N GLU A 61 -9.40 -7.07 -32.45
CA GLU A 61 -9.36 -8.47 -32.89
C GLU A 61 -8.45 -9.37 -32.01
N GLY A 62 -8.41 -9.07 -30.70
CA GLY A 62 -7.59 -9.78 -29.71
C GLY A 62 -6.09 -9.43 -29.72
N GLN A 63 -5.66 -8.50 -30.58
CA GLN A 63 -4.37 -7.84 -30.46
C GLN A 63 -4.44 -6.73 -29.41
N TRP A 64 -3.38 -6.57 -28.62
CA TRP A 64 -3.23 -5.48 -27.65
C TRP A 64 -2.29 -4.42 -28.24
N GLN A 65 -2.86 -3.40 -28.86
CA GLN A 65 -2.14 -2.34 -29.56
C GLN A 65 -1.67 -1.27 -28.57
N TRP A 66 -0.43 -0.81 -28.71
CA TRP A 66 0.19 0.11 -27.77
C TRP A 66 -0.35 1.53 -27.91
N GLY A 67 -0.75 2.15 -26.80
CA GLY A 67 -1.41 3.46 -26.81
C GLY A 67 -0.53 4.62 -27.27
N SER A 68 0.81 4.54 -27.12
CA SER A 68 1.70 5.58 -27.66
C SER A 68 1.92 5.46 -29.18
N ASN A 69 1.74 4.27 -29.75
CA ASN A 69 1.76 4.05 -31.20
C ASN A 69 1.01 2.77 -31.56
N ARG A 70 -0.23 2.93 -32.06
CA ARG A 70 -1.13 1.82 -32.39
C ARG A 70 -0.66 0.93 -33.56
N SER A 71 0.37 1.36 -34.28
CA SER A 71 1.02 0.54 -35.31
C SER A 71 1.79 -0.64 -34.71
N TYR A 72 1.95 -0.70 -33.38
CA TYR A 72 2.61 -1.78 -32.66
C TYR A 72 1.69 -2.47 -31.66
N CYS A 73 1.81 -3.79 -31.52
CA CYS A 73 1.05 -4.61 -30.57
C CYS A 73 1.96 -5.49 -29.70
N LEU A 74 1.45 -5.87 -28.54
CA LEU A 74 2.11 -6.79 -27.60
C LEU A 74 2.29 -8.19 -28.20
N VAL A 75 3.51 -8.73 -28.12
CA VAL A 75 3.83 -10.10 -28.56
C VAL A 75 4.78 -10.81 -27.57
N PRO A 76 4.76 -12.14 -27.48
CA PRO A 76 5.86 -12.92 -26.92
C PRO A 76 7.16 -12.66 -27.70
N ASP A 77 8.30 -12.64 -27.02
CA ASP A 77 9.61 -12.64 -27.67
C ASP A 77 10.26 -14.04 -27.66
N ASP A 78 11.27 -14.23 -28.51
CA ASP A 78 11.96 -15.52 -28.68
C ASP A 78 12.80 -15.95 -27.47
N LYS A 79 12.97 -15.07 -26.47
CA LYS A 79 13.74 -15.31 -25.23
C LYS A 79 12.85 -15.64 -24.04
N GLY A 80 11.56 -15.87 -24.26
CA GLY A 80 10.58 -16.12 -23.19
C GLY A 80 10.17 -14.86 -22.42
N SER A 81 10.36 -13.68 -23.01
CA SER A 81 9.91 -12.38 -22.51
C SER A 81 8.78 -11.82 -23.38
N VAL A 82 8.52 -10.52 -23.29
CA VAL A 82 7.50 -9.83 -24.09
C VAL A 82 8.05 -8.58 -24.76
N GLY A 83 7.54 -8.29 -25.95
CA GLY A 83 7.99 -7.23 -26.84
C GLY A 83 6.84 -6.55 -27.59
N LEU A 84 7.21 -5.69 -28.55
CA LEU A 84 6.30 -5.11 -29.52
C LEU A 84 6.58 -5.68 -30.92
N ALA A 85 5.53 -5.81 -31.74
CA ALA A 85 5.64 -6.11 -33.18
C ALA A 85 4.66 -5.24 -33.98
N PRO A 86 4.85 -5.07 -35.30
CA PRO A 86 3.88 -4.34 -36.12
C PRO A 86 2.48 -4.98 -36.08
N SER A 87 1.47 -4.20 -35.69
CA SER A 87 0.07 -4.65 -35.57
C SER A 87 -0.47 -5.22 -36.89
N ALA A 88 -0.05 -4.63 -38.02
CA ALA A 88 -0.50 -5.03 -39.36
C ALA A 88 -0.02 -6.43 -39.79
N THR A 89 1.07 -6.95 -39.21
CA THR A 89 1.66 -8.24 -39.60
C THR A 89 1.61 -9.29 -38.49
N SER A 90 1.46 -8.87 -37.24
CA SER A 90 1.33 -9.76 -36.10
C SER A 90 0.03 -10.58 -36.18
N ARG A 91 0.13 -11.88 -35.88
CA ARG A 91 -1.04 -12.78 -35.72
C ARG A 91 -1.25 -13.21 -34.28
N VAL A 92 -0.55 -12.58 -33.33
CA VAL A 92 -0.67 -12.90 -31.91
C VAL A 92 -2.02 -12.41 -31.40
N VAL A 93 -2.78 -13.33 -30.83
CA VAL A 93 -4.06 -13.07 -30.18
C VAL A 93 -3.92 -13.41 -28.72
N TRP A 94 -4.19 -12.44 -27.85
CA TRP A 94 -4.21 -12.63 -26.40
C TRP A 94 -5.63 -12.85 -25.92
N THR A 95 -5.79 -13.80 -25.01
CA THR A 95 -7.07 -14.05 -24.35
C THR A 95 -6.91 -13.81 -22.85
N LEU A 96 -7.85 -13.09 -22.24
CA LEU A 96 -8.01 -13.10 -20.78
C LEU A 96 -8.89 -14.29 -20.44
N ASP A 97 -8.33 -15.31 -19.79
CA ASP A 97 -9.09 -16.52 -19.45
C ASP A 97 -9.91 -16.38 -18.15
N ALA A 98 -10.71 -17.41 -17.82
CA ALA A 98 -11.58 -17.40 -16.64
C ALA A 98 -10.85 -17.36 -15.29
N ALA A 99 -9.53 -17.57 -15.27
CA ALA A 99 -8.68 -17.44 -14.08
C ALA A 99 -7.98 -16.07 -14.03
N ASP A 100 -8.46 -15.10 -14.83
CA ASP A 100 -7.89 -13.77 -15.01
C ASP A 100 -6.46 -13.79 -15.58
N ARG A 101 -6.10 -14.78 -16.42
CA ARG A 101 -4.74 -14.87 -17.01
C ARG A 101 -4.70 -14.35 -18.44
N MET A 102 -3.68 -13.56 -18.76
CA MET A 102 -3.38 -13.14 -20.13
C MET A 102 -2.59 -14.23 -20.86
N VAL A 103 -3.23 -14.97 -21.76
CA VAL A 103 -2.69 -16.20 -22.37
C VAL A 103 -2.45 -16.09 -23.87
N VAL A 104 -1.40 -16.78 -24.32
CA VAL A 104 -1.13 -17.12 -25.74
C VAL A 104 -0.75 -18.60 -25.78
N GLY A 105 -1.60 -19.43 -26.41
CA GLY A 105 -1.40 -20.88 -26.46
C GLY A 105 -1.37 -21.53 -25.06
N SER A 106 -0.27 -22.22 -24.74
CA SER A 106 -0.03 -22.89 -23.46
C SER A 106 0.64 -22.03 -22.39
N HIS A 107 1.01 -20.78 -22.71
CA HIS A 107 1.73 -19.88 -21.81
C HIS A 107 0.87 -18.67 -21.42
N ALA A 108 1.26 -18.01 -20.32
CA ALA A 108 0.65 -16.79 -19.80
C ALA A 108 1.70 -15.73 -19.50
N LEU A 109 1.28 -14.45 -19.43
CA LEU A 109 2.09 -13.38 -18.85
C LEU A 109 2.30 -13.61 -17.36
N ASP A 110 3.55 -13.52 -16.92
CA ASP A 110 3.98 -13.77 -15.54
C ASP A 110 4.89 -12.64 -15.04
N VAL A 111 4.67 -12.21 -13.80
CA VAL A 111 5.55 -11.28 -13.06
C VAL A 111 6.31 -12.05 -11.97
N PRO A 112 7.59 -12.43 -12.19
CA PRO A 112 8.34 -13.20 -11.22
C PRO A 112 8.35 -12.59 -9.81
N TRP A 113 8.46 -13.44 -8.79
CA TRP A 113 8.55 -13.02 -7.38
C TRP A 113 9.89 -12.39 -7.01
N GLU A 114 10.87 -12.44 -7.93
CA GLU A 114 12.17 -11.77 -7.79
C GLU A 114 11.99 -10.26 -7.66
N LYS A 115 12.60 -9.66 -6.62
CA LYS A 115 12.62 -8.20 -6.44
C LYS A 115 13.83 -7.58 -7.18
N PRO A 116 13.69 -6.40 -7.81
CA PRO A 116 12.44 -5.66 -7.98
C PRO A 116 11.48 -6.36 -8.96
N ARG A 117 10.17 -6.31 -8.67
CA ARG A 117 9.13 -7.01 -9.44
C ARG A 117 8.77 -6.28 -10.74
N THR A 118 9.79 -5.99 -11.56
CA THR A 118 9.66 -5.21 -12.80
C THR A 118 9.68 -6.09 -14.05
N ARG A 119 10.29 -7.29 -13.98
CA ARG A 119 10.38 -8.20 -15.13
C ARG A 119 9.02 -8.81 -15.46
N VAL A 120 8.75 -8.98 -16.75
CA VAL A 120 7.57 -9.69 -17.27
C VAL A 120 8.05 -10.76 -18.24
N ILE A 121 7.59 -11.99 -18.05
CA ILE A 121 8.01 -13.15 -18.86
C ILE A 121 6.80 -13.94 -19.36
N MET A 122 7.05 -14.85 -20.29
CA MET A 122 6.12 -15.90 -20.69
C MET A 122 6.42 -17.16 -19.88
N TYR A 123 5.41 -17.69 -19.19
CA TYR A 123 5.59 -18.88 -18.34
C TYR A 123 4.41 -19.86 -18.51
N PRO A 124 4.60 -21.18 -18.30
CA PRO A 124 3.50 -22.13 -18.26
C PRO A 124 2.41 -21.71 -17.27
N LYS A 125 1.14 -21.95 -17.65
CA LYS A 125 -0.02 -21.52 -16.86
C LYS A 125 0.02 -22.11 -15.44
N HIS A 126 -0.19 -21.27 -14.45
CA HIS A 126 -0.45 -21.62 -13.06
C HIS A 126 -1.52 -20.69 -12.45
N ASN A 127 -1.89 -20.90 -11.18
CA ASN A 127 -3.00 -20.18 -10.55
C ASN A 127 -2.57 -19.18 -9.46
N TYR A 128 -1.27 -18.88 -9.36
CA TYR A 128 -0.78 -17.83 -8.45
C TYR A 128 -1.06 -16.43 -9.00
N SER A 129 -1.24 -15.46 -8.10
CA SER A 129 -1.60 -14.07 -8.41
C SER A 129 -0.59 -13.35 -9.31
N ASN A 130 0.65 -13.83 -9.41
CA ASN A 130 1.65 -13.28 -10.33
C ASN A 130 1.36 -13.54 -11.82
N GLN A 131 0.45 -14.45 -12.16
CA GLN A 131 -0.08 -14.63 -13.53
C GLN A 131 -1.48 -14.07 -13.74
N GLN A 132 -2.08 -13.49 -12.71
CA GLN A 132 -3.42 -12.95 -12.79
C GLN A 132 -3.38 -11.46 -13.05
N TRP A 133 -4.29 -10.98 -13.88
CA TRP A 133 -4.32 -9.62 -14.41
C TRP A 133 -5.72 -9.05 -14.33
N TRP A 134 -5.83 -7.76 -14.03
CA TRP A 134 -7.04 -6.99 -14.22
C TRP A 134 -6.92 -6.11 -15.46
N THR A 135 -8.05 -5.89 -16.13
CA THR A 135 -8.21 -4.88 -17.19
C THR A 135 -9.06 -3.74 -16.67
N LEU A 136 -9.00 -2.55 -17.27
CA LEU A 136 -9.83 -1.43 -16.81
C LEU A 136 -11.31 -1.78 -16.98
N SER A 137 -11.68 -2.41 -18.09
CA SER A 137 -13.05 -2.87 -18.30
C SER A 137 -13.49 -3.93 -17.30
N SER A 138 -12.63 -4.88 -16.91
CA SER A 138 -13.01 -5.88 -15.91
C SER A 138 -13.19 -5.27 -14.52
N LEU A 139 -12.36 -4.29 -14.16
CA LEU A 139 -12.50 -3.53 -12.92
C LEU A 139 -13.81 -2.71 -12.90
N LYS A 140 -14.14 -2.02 -14.00
CA LYS A 140 -15.40 -1.27 -14.12
C LYS A 140 -16.62 -2.19 -14.07
N SER A 141 -16.57 -3.34 -14.75
CA SER A 141 -17.64 -4.34 -14.73
C SER A 141 -17.89 -4.88 -13.32
N CYS A 142 -16.83 -5.14 -12.55
CA CYS A 142 -16.92 -5.61 -11.17
C CYS A 142 -17.64 -4.62 -10.24
N LEU A 143 -17.59 -3.32 -10.53
CA LEU A 143 -18.38 -2.30 -9.82
C LEU A 143 -19.87 -2.32 -10.19
N GLY A 144 -20.23 -2.84 -11.37
CA GLY A 144 -21.61 -2.93 -11.85
C GLY A 144 -22.34 -4.22 -11.45
N THR A 145 -21.62 -5.27 -11.06
CA THR A 145 -22.19 -6.57 -10.67
C THR A 145 -22.56 -6.62 -9.18
N THR A 146 -23.74 -6.09 -8.84
CA THR A 146 -24.56 -6.33 -7.62
C THR A 146 -23.95 -6.11 -6.23
N GLU A 147 -24.29 -4.97 -5.59
CA GLU A 147 -25.21 -4.99 -4.44
C GLU A 147 -26.59 -4.56 -4.98
N HIS A 148 -27.68 -5.17 -4.51
CA HIS A 148 -29.03 -4.68 -4.79
C HIS A 148 -29.11 -3.18 -4.47
N ASN A 149 -29.48 -2.38 -5.47
CA ASN A 149 -30.14 -1.08 -5.37
C ASN A 149 -29.74 -0.27 -4.12
N THR A 150 -28.64 0.48 -4.19
CA THR A 150 -28.53 1.84 -3.62
C THR A 150 -27.20 2.47 -4.03
N SER A 151 -27.29 3.68 -4.61
CA SER A 151 -26.20 4.57 -5.05
C SER A 151 -25.27 4.08 -6.18
N HIS A 152 -25.75 4.17 -7.42
CA HIS A 152 -24.87 4.36 -8.58
C HIS A 152 -24.18 5.73 -8.48
N CYS A 153 -23.00 5.84 -9.11
CA CYS A 153 -22.21 7.06 -9.26
C CYS A 153 -23.11 8.29 -9.45
N LEU A 154 -22.97 9.28 -8.57
CA LEU A 154 -23.60 10.57 -8.73
C LEU A 154 -23.22 11.15 -10.10
N PRO A 155 -24.18 11.59 -10.94
CA PRO A 155 -23.90 12.39 -12.11
C PRO A 155 -23.05 13.59 -11.73
N GLU A 156 -22.10 13.99 -12.59
CA GLU A 156 -21.13 15.06 -12.33
C GLU A 156 -21.80 16.38 -11.88
N ALA A 157 -22.95 16.70 -12.48
CA ALA A 157 -23.77 17.86 -12.10
C ALA A 157 -24.26 17.79 -10.63
N ILE A 158 -24.62 16.62 -10.12
CA ILE A 158 -25.10 16.44 -8.74
C ILE A 158 -23.92 16.35 -7.76
N ALA A 159 -22.78 15.80 -8.18
CA ALA A 159 -21.56 15.78 -7.37
C ALA A 159 -21.07 17.21 -7.06
N HIS A 160 -21.12 18.12 -8.04
CA HIS A 160 -20.80 19.54 -7.84
C HIS A 160 -21.73 20.22 -6.83
N VAL A 161 -23.03 19.91 -6.87
CA VAL A 161 -24.01 20.42 -5.90
C VAL A 161 -23.71 19.93 -4.49
N CYS A 162 -23.40 18.63 -4.33
CA CYS A 162 -23.02 18.07 -3.04
C CYS A 162 -21.82 18.78 -2.44
N GLN A 163 -20.80 19.09 -3.25
CA GLN A 163 -19.60 19.80 -2.79
C GLN A 163 -19.90 21.26 -2.41
N HIS A 164 -20.62 21.99 -3.26
CA HIS A 164 -20.95 23.40 -3.04
C HIS A 164 -21.78 23.61 -1.76
N GLU A 165 -22.80 22.79 -1.55
CA GLU A 165 -23.67 22.86 -0.37
C GLU A 165 -23.02 22.31 0.90
N THR A 166 -22.01 21.45 0.79
CA THR A 166 -21.24 20.98 1.97
C THR A 166 -20.27 22.06 2.45
N GLN A 167 -19.70 22.85 1.55
CA GLN A 167 -18.85 24.00 1.92
C GLN A 167 -19.64 25.10 2.63
N CYS A 168 -20.93 25.29 2.30
CA CYS A 168 -21.79 26.32 2.90
C CYS A 168 -22.44 25.89 4.23
N SER A 169 -22.53 24.58 4.55
CA SER A 169 -23.28 24.08 5.70
C SER A 169 -22.49 23.94 7.01
N ASN A 170 -21.17 24.17 7.02
CA ASN A 170 -20.33 24.00 8.21
C ASN A 170 -20.63 25.01 9.35
N ASP A 171 -21.55 25.97 9.14
CA ASP A 171 -21.94 27.01 10.11
C ASP A 171 -23.35 26.83 10.71
N ARG A 172 -24.06 25.70 10.48
CA ARG A 172 -25.47 25.56 10.95
C ARG A 172 -25.78 24.22 11.64
N HIS A 173 -26.73 24.25 12.57
CA HIS A 173 -27.21 23.06 13.30
C HIS A 173 -27.91 22.04 12.37
N PRO A 174 -27.77 20.71 12.61
CA PRO A 174 -28.28 19.66 11.73
C PRO A 174 -29.81 19.63 11.54
N GLN A 175 -30.59 20.22 12.44
CA GLN A 175 -32.06 20.28 12.35
C GLN A 175 -32.58 21.50 11.54
N GLU A 176 -31.69 22.36 11.04
CA GLU A 176 -32.05 23.57 10.28
C GLU A 176 -31.39 23.62 8.89
N ALA A 177 -30.87 22.50 8.39
CA ALA A 177 -30.26 22.43 7.07
C ALA A 177 -31.33 22.22 5.98
N ALA A 178 -31.28 23.05 4.94
CA ALA A 178 -32.10 22.85 3.75
C ALA A 178 -31.69 21.55 3.05
N ASP A 179 -32.68 20.80 2.58
CA ASP A 179 -32.52 19.64 1.73
C ASP A 179 -33.04 19.92 0.33
N TYR A 180 -32.72 19.03 -0.61
CA TYR A 180 -33.11 19.14 -2.01
C TYR A 180 -33.65 17.80 -2.49
N LEU A 181 -34.81 17.79 -3.13
CA LEU A 181 -35.38 16.59 -3.74
C LEU A 181 -35.01 16.55 -5.23
N ILE A 182 -34.28 15.52 -5.64
CA ILE A 182 -33.61 15.45 -6.94
C ILE A 182 -34.14 14.23 -7.70
N SER A 183 -34.63 14.43 -8.92
CA SER A 183 -35.05 13.33 -9.78
C SER A 183 -33.85 12.54 -10.29
N GLN A 184 -33.86 11.22 -10.12
CA GLN A 184 -32.80 10.35 -10.66
C GLN A 184 -32.84 10.27 -12.18
N SER A 185 -34.03 10.40 -12.80
CA SER A 185 -34.18 10.25 -14.25
C SER A 185 -33.86 11.50 -15.07
N THR A 186 -33.76 12.66 -14.43
CA THR A 186 -33.52 13.96 -15.09
C THR A 186 -32.41 14.78 -14.47
N HIS A 187 -31.95 14.44 -13.26
CA HIS A 187 -30.95 15.18 -12.49
C HIS A 187 -31.35 16.64 -12.20
N THR A 188 -32.66 16.90 -12.14
CA THR A 188 -33.26 18.20 -11.85
C THR A 188 -33.94 18.21 -10.49
N PHE A 189 -34.18 19.40 -9.95
CA PHE A 189 -34.56 19.66 -8.57
C PHE A 189 -36.03 20.07 -8.49
N VAL A 190 -36.77 19.56 -7.51
CA VAL A 190 -38.13 20.01 -7.23
C VAL A 190 -38.09 21.48 -6.82
N THR A 191 -38.71 22.33 -7.63
CA THR A 191 -38.57 23.79 -7.61
C THR A 191 -39.92 24.47 -7.74
N VAL A 192 -40.13 25.55 -6.97
CA VAL A 192 -41.23 26.49 -7.22
C VAL A 192 -40.83 27.43 -8.35
N LEU A 193 -41.31 27.13 -9.56
CA LEU A 193 -40.92 27.79 -10.81
C LEU A 193 -41.43 29.25 -10.85
N SER A 194 -42.65 29.48 -10.35
CA SER A 194 -43.29 30.80 -10.25
C SER A 194 -44.27 30.85 -9.09
N GLY A 195 -44.78 32.04 -8.79
CA GLY A 195 -45.71 32.31 -7.69
C GLY A 195 -45.02 32.52 -6.33
N THR A 196 -45.82 32.85 -5.33
CA THR A 196 -45.35 33.21 -3.97
C THR A 196 -46.08 32.48 -2.85
N GLY A 197 -47.19 31.80 -3.16
CA GLY A 197 -47.98 31.05 -2.19
C GLY A 197 -48.93 30.02 -2.83
N PRO A 198 -49.83 29.40 -2.04
CA PRO A 198 -50.68 28.31 -2.49
C PRO A 198 -51.58 28.61 -3.69
N ASP A 199 -51.97 29.87 -3.89
CA ASP A 199 -52.95 30.25 -4.91
C ASP A 199 -52.33 30.46 -6.31
N ASP A 200 -51.02 30.73 -6.38
CA ASP A 200 -50.32 31.14 -7.61
C ASP A 200 -49.03 30.34 -7.89
N ALA A 201 -48.60 29.48 -6.97
CA ALA A 201 -47.36 28.73 -7.09
C ALA A 201 -47.45 27.61 -8.13
N VAL A 202 -46.44 27.54 -8.99
CA VAL A 202 -46.23 26.41 -9.92
C VAL A 202 -45.02 25.61 -9.45
N VAL A 203 -45.23 24.34 -9.09
CA VAL A 203 -44.18 23.43 -8.63
C VAL A 203 -43.81 22.46 -9.77
N GLY A 204 -42.52 22.37 -10.09
CA GLY A 204 -42.00 21.52 -11.15
C GLY A 204 -40.52 21.19 -10.95
N LEU A 205 -39.81 20.92 -12.05
CA LEU A 205 -38.39 20.58 -12.06
C LEU A 205 -37.56 21.66 -12.76
N ALA A 206 -36.44 22.05 -12.16
CA ALA A 206 -35.47 22.96 -12.75
C ALA A 206 -34.01 22.47 -12.48
N PRO A 207 -33.03 22.87 -13.31
CA PRO A 207 -31.61 22.69 -13.00
C PRO A 207 -31.22 23.37 -11.68
N TYR A 208 -30.11 22.95 -11.08
CA TYR A 208 -29.63 23.54 -9.83
C TYR A 208 -29.20 24.99 -10.00
N GLU A 209 -29.69 25.86 -9.12
CA GLU A 209 -29.33 27.29 -9.05
C GLU A 209 -28.99 27.73 -7.61
N GLY A 210 -29.08 26.84 -6.61
CA GLY A 210 -28.81 27.15 -5.20
C GLY A 210 -29.81 28.14 -4.58
N SER A 211 -30.99 28.31 -5.18
CA SER A 211 -31.97 29.30 -4.72
C SER A 211 -32.90 28.73 -3.65
N LYS A 212 -33.46 29.62 -2.80
CA LYS A 212 -34.50 29.26 -1.82
C LYS A 212 -35.74 28.59 -2.44
N ARG A 213 -35.94 28.74 -3.76
CA ARG A 213 -37.06 28.10 -4.48
C ARG A 213 -36.90 26.59 -4.61
N GLN A 214 -35.68 26.07 -4.45
CA GLN A 214 -35.31 24.66 -4.58
C GLN A 214 -35.07 23.98 -3.23
N GLN A 215 -35.06 24.77 -2.16
CA GLN A 215 -34.76 24.33 -0.80
C GLN A 215 -36.01 23.82 -0.11
N TRP A 216 -35.88 22.71 0.60
CA TRP A 216 -36.96 22.09 1.37
C TRP A 216 -36.47 21.74 2.77
N PHE A 217 -37.27 22.05 3.79
CA PHE A 217 -36.96 21.74 5.18
C PHE A 217 -37.93 20.67 5.67
N VAL A 218 -37.38 19.57 6.19
CA VAL A 218 -38.21 18.44 6.63
C VAL A 218 -38.46 18.56 8.12
N LYS A 219 -39.72 18.73 8.50
CA LYS A 219 -40.17 18.77 9.90
C LYS A 219 -41.35 17.83 10.08
N ASP A 220 -41.20 16.83 10.94
CA ASP A 220 -42.25 15.85 11.26
C ASP A 220 -42.89 15.20 10.02
N GLY A 221 -42.12 14.98 8.95
CA GLY A 221 -42.59 14.40 7.67
C GLY A 221 -43.21 15.40 6.68
N GLN A 222 -43.34 16.68 7.05
CA GLN A 222 -43.74 17.75 6.15
C GLN A 222 -42.53 18.37 5.44
N TRP A 223 -42.67 18.63 4.15
CA TRP A 223 -41.65 19.27 3.32
C TRP A 223 -41.97 20.75 3.16
N GLN A 224 -41.36 21.59 3.99
CA GLN A 224 -41.57 23.04 4.06
C GLN A 224 -40.72 23.75 3.01
N TRP A 225 -41.31 24.68 2.28
CA TRP A 225 -40.64 25.36 1.18
C TRP A 225 -39.70 26.48 1.67
N GLY A 226 -38.46 26.51 1.17
CA GLY A 226 -37.45 27.49 1.58
C GLY A 226 -37.76 28.94 1.21
N GLY A 227 -38.69 29.19 0.28
CA GLY A 227 -39.20 30.53 -0.02
C GLY A 227 -40.09 31.10 1.09
N ASN A 228 -40.86 30.25 1.76
CA ASN A 228 -41.67 30.58 2.94
C ASN A 228 -42.03 29.29 3.69
N LEU A 229 -41.45 29.11 4.89
CA LEU A 229 -41.59 27.90 5.71
C LEU A 229 -43.03 27.63 6.20
N SER A 230 -43.95 28.59 6.01
CA SER A 230 -45.37 28.40 6.30
C SER A 230 -46.10 27.61 5.21
N PHE A 231 -45.44 27.34 4.07
CA PHE A 231 -45.98 26.58 2.95
C PHE A 231 -45.26 25.25 2.75
N CYS A 232 -46.04 24.20 2.52
CA CYS A 232 -45.61 22.82 2.45
C CYS A 232 -45.96 22.22 1.09
N LEU A 233 -45.16 21.25 0.64
CA LEU A 233 -45.45 20.44 -0.53
C LEU A 233 -46.72 19.61 -0.30
N ALA A 234 -47.69 19.71 -1.20
CA ALA A 234 -48.99 19.06 -1.09
C ALA A 234 -49.43 18.41 -2.42
N PRO A 235 -50.20 17.33 -2.37
CA PRO A 235 -50.88 16.79 -3.54
C PRO A 235 -51.91 17.78 -4.09
N ASP A 236 -52.06 17.85 -5.41
CA ASP A 236 -53.18 18.50 -6.07
C ASP A 236 -54.07 17.50 -6.81
N TRP A 237 -55.09 17.00 -6.11
CA TRP A 237 -55.98 15.95 -6.61
C TRP A 237 -56.78 16.33 -7.86
N ASN A 238 -57.03 17.61 -8.08
CA ASN A 238 -57.77 18.07 -9.25
C ASN A 238 -56.97 17.89 -10.54
N SER A 239 -55.66 18.11 -10.48
CA SER A 239 -54.75 18.03 -11.62
C SER A 239 -53.86 16.78 -11.61
N HIS A 240 -53.92 15.97 -10.54
CA HIS A 240 -53.00 14.86 -10.27
C HIS A 240 -51.52 15.30 -10.28
N THR A 241 -51.26 16.52 -9.80
CA THR A 241 -49.90 17.09 -9.68
C THR A 241 -49.57 17.42 -8.22
N ILE A 242 -48.55 18.25 -8.02
CA ILE A 242 -48.14 18.78 -6.72
C ILE A 242 -48.28 20.30 -6.69
N LYS A 243 -48.53 20.84 -5.50
CA LYS A 243 -48.66 22.29 -5.26
C LYS A 243 -48.08 22.68 -3.90
N LEU A 244 -48.09 23.99 -3.63
CA LEU A 244 -47.91 24.49 -2.27
C LEU A 244 -49.26 24.57 -1.55
N ALA A 245 -49.26 24.31 -0.25
CA ALA A 245 -50.39 24.54 0.64
C ALA A 245 -49.89 25.07 1.99
N SER A 246 -50.75 25.70 2.80
CA SER A 246 -50.37 26.13 4.15
C SER A 246 -50.04 24.92 5.03
N CYS A 247 -48.89 24.94 5.69
CA CYS A 247 -48.44 23.85 6.57
C CYS A 247 -49.35 23.66 7.79
N SER A 248 -49.99 24.72 8.29
CA SER A 248 -50.85 24.67 9.48
C SER A 248 -52.25 24.11 9.22
N SER A 249 -52.73 24.19 7.98
CA SER A 249 -54.01 23.62 7.55
C SER A 249 -53.85 22.25 6.89
N ASN A 250 -52.63 21.71 6.83
CA ASN A 250 -52.28 20.55 6.02
C ASN A 250 -51.68 19.43 6.89
N SER A 251 -52.19 18.20 6.74
CA SER A 251 -51.69 16.98 7.39
C SER A 251 -51.01 16.02 6.41
N HIS A 252 -50.49 16.52 5.29
CA HIS A 252 -49.85 15.68 4.27
C HIS A 252 -48.38 15.41 4.61
N PHE A 253 -48.08 14.13 4.85
CA PHE A 253 -46.75 13.65 5.19
C PHE A 253 -46.21 12.81 4.03
N TRP A 254 -45.03 13.16 3.57
CA TRP A 254 -44.35 12.44 2.50
C TRP A 254 -43.28 11.54 3.08
N SER A 255 -43.17 10.32 2.55
CA SER A 255 -42.12 9.38 2.95
C SER A 255 -41.22 9.06 1.76
N LEU A 256 -39.91 9.21 1.94
CA LEU A 256 -38.92 8.68 1.01
C LEU A 256 -38.41 7.34 1.51
N ASP A 257 -38.63 6.27 0.74
CA ASP A 257 -38.12 4.94 1.10
C ASP A 257 -36.64 4.75 0.69
N SER A 258 -36.03 3.66 1.15
CA SER A 258 -34.63 3.33 0.85
C SER A 258 -34.35 3.06 -0.64
N ASN A 259 -35.38 2.85 -1.46
CA ASN A 259 -35.24 2.70 -2.91
C ASN A 259 -35.36 4.04 -3.65
N GLY A 260 -35.49 5.15 -2.92
CA GLY A 260 -35.66 6.49 -3.48
C GLY A 260 -37.10 6.77 -3.93
N VAL A 261 -38.10 6.02 -3.48
CA VAL A 261 -39.49 6.27 -3.89
C VAL A 261 -40.15 7.26 -2.94
N PHE A 262 -40.51 8.44 -3.46
CA PHE A 262 -41.15 9.50 -2.69
C PHE A 262 -42.66 9.34 -2.74
N SER A 263 -43.24 8.89 -1.64
CA SER A 263 -44.61 8.37 -1.58
C SER A 263 -45.53 9.26 -0.74
N PHE A 264 -46.78 9.33 -1.16
CA PHE A 264 -47.90 9.89 -0.41
C PHE A 264 -49.11 8.97 -0.58
N GLU A 265 -49.56 8.35 0.51
CA GLU A 265 -50.60 7.31 0.50
C GLU A 265 -50.32 6.22 -0.55
N SER A 266 -51.22 5.99 -1.51
CA SER A 266 -51.06 5.00 -2.59
C SER A 266 -50.35 5.54 -3.83
N PHE A 267 -49.98 6.82 -3.85
CA PHE A 267 -49.34 7.48 -4.99
C PHE A 267 -47.87 7.80 -4.70
N VAL A 268 -47.10 7.94 -5.77
CA VAL A 268 -45.69 8.34 -5.70
C VAL A 268 -45.45 9.49 -6.67
N LEU A 269 -44.41 10.29 -6.40
CA LEU A 269 -43.98 11.29 -7.36
C LEU A 269 -43.34 10.63 -8.56
N ASP A 270 -43.80 11.04 -9.74
CA ASP A 270 -43.39 10.52 -11.02
C ASP A 270 -43.06 11.68 -11.97
N VAL A 271 -41.96 11.55 -12.70
CA VAL A 271 -41.57 12.48 -13.76
C VAL A 271 -42.03 11.94 -15.11
N PRO A 272 -43.06 12.55 -15.74
CA PRO A 272 -43.56 12.09 -17.03
C PRO A 272 -42.46 12.07 -18.11
N TRP A 273 -42.62 11.20 -19.11
CA TRP A 273 -41.64 11.05 -20.19
C TRP A 273 -41.79 12.11 -21.29
N GLU A 274 -42.86 12.90 -21.25
CA GLU A 274 -43.12 14.01 -22.16
C GLU A 274 -42.05 15.12 -22.02
N GLN A 275 -41.49 15.53 -23.16
CA GLN A 275 -40.50 16.61 -23.22
C GLN A 275 -41.20 17.98 -23.36
N PRO A 276 -40.73 19.03 -22.67
CA PRO A 276 -39.61 19.03 -21.74
C PRO A 276 -39.97 18.42 -20.37
N ARG A 277 -39.09 17.58 -19.80
CA ARG A 277 -39.30 16.87 -18.52
C ARG A 277 -39.20 17.80 -17.29
N THR A 278 -40.17 18.70 -17.19
CA THR A 278 -40.25 19.80 -16.21
C THR A 278 -41.42 19.65 -15.24
N ASN A 279 -42.37 18.77 -15.53
CA ASN A 279 -43.55 18.53 -14.71
C ASN A 279 -43.35 17.37 -13.73
N ILE A 280 -44.10 17.39 -12.64
CA ILE A 280 -44.16 16.31 -11.65
C ILE A 280 -45.63 15.95 -11.45
N ILE A 281 -45.93 14.66 -11.55
CA ILE A 281 -47.29 14.13 -11.36
C ILE A 281 -47.32 13.15 -10.19
N MET A 282 -48.52 12.88 -9.70
CA MET A 282 -48.79 11.79 -8.78
C MET A 282 -49.28 10.57 -9.56
N TYR A 283 -48.56 9.46 -9.45
CA TYR A 283 -48.85 8.25 -10.22
C TYR A 283 -48.75 6.98 -9.35
N PRO A 284 -49.45 5.89 -9.68
CA PRO A 284 -49.27 4.61 -8.98
C PRO A 284 -47.83 4.10 -9.07
N LYS A 285 -47.35 3.49 -7.98
CA LYS A 285 -45.99 2.92 -7.89
C LYS A 285 -45.79 1.81 -8.93
N HIS A 286 -44.84 2.00 -9.84
CA HIS A 286 -44.38 1.00 -10.83
C HIS A 286 -42.87 0.71 -10.75
N GLY A 287 -42.11 1.49 -9.96
CA GLY A 287 -40.70 1.22 -9.64
C GLY A 287 -39.69 1.62 -10.72
N GLY A 288 -40.15 2.28 -11.79
CA GLY A 288 -39.31 2.87 -12.83
C GLY A 288 -38.42 3.98 -12.30
N GLU A 289 -37.36 4.31 -13.05
CA GLU A 289 -36.36 5.33 -12.69
C GLU A 289 -36.97 6.73 -12.53
N ASN A 290 -38.03 7.02 -13.28
CA ASN A 290 -38.82 8.26 -13.17
C ASN A 290 -39.63 8.39 -11.88
N GLN A 291 -39.68 7.36 -11.04
CA GLN A 291 -40.24 7.41 -9.67
C GLN A 291 -39.17 7.41 -8.58
N ARG A 292 -37.89 7.52 -8.97
CA ARG A 292 -36.77 7.50 -8.05
C ARG A 292 -36.22 8.89 -7.84
N TRP A 293 -35.97 9.20 -6.58
CA TRP A 293 -35.55 10.48 -6.08
C TRP A 293 -34.36 10.31 -5.16
N TRP A 294 -33.46 11.28 -5.16
CA TRP A 294 -32.45 11.45 -4.14
C TRP A 294 -32.82 12.63 -3.25
N THR A 295 -32.38 12.59 -2.00
CA THR A 295 -32.19 13.81 -1.21
C THR A 295 -30.73 14.18 -1.20
N LEU A 296 -30.43 15.48 -1.13
CA LEU A 296 -29.04 15.92 -0.99
C LEU A 296 -28.45 15.43 0.33
N SER A 297 -29.23 15.45 1.42
CA SER A 297 -28.83 14.85 2.69
C SER A 297 -28.55 13.35 2.56
N GLY A 298 -29.38 12.61 1.83
CA GLY A 298 -29.23 11.19 1.56
C GLY A 298 -27.96 10.89 0.74
N LEU A 299 -27.68 11.69 -0.28
CA LEU A 299 -26.46 11.60 -1.09
C LEU A 299 -25.19 11.88 -0.27
N LYS A 300 -25.21 12.93 0.58
CA LYS A 300 -24.12 13.24 1.52
C LYS A 300 -23.88 12.12 2.53
N SER A 301 -24.95 11.43 2.96
CA SER A 301 -24.84 10.27 3.87
C SER A 301 -24.37 9.00 3.18
N ALA A 302 -24.77 8.76 1.93
CA ALA A 302 -24.39 7.61 1.12
C ALA A 302 -22.92 7.67 0.67
N SER A 303 -22.34 8.87 0.49
CA SER A 303 -20.91 9.05 0.18
C SER A 303 -19.95 8.71 1.33
N ASN A 304 -20.48 8.50 2.55
CA ASN A 304 -19.72 8.23 3.78
C ASN A 304 -19.83 6.78 4.29
N ARG A 305 -20.19 5.81 3.44
CA ARG A 305 -20.30 4.41 3.89
C ARG A 305 -18.91 3.81 4.13
N LYS A 306 -18.49 3.77 5.39
CA LYS A 306 -17.30 3.08 5.88
C LYS A 306 -17.25 1.65 5.33
N ILE A 307 -16.16 1.32 4.65
CA ILE A 307 -15.93 0.08 3.91
C ILE A 307 -15.30 -0.97 4.82
N TYR A 308 -14.36 -0.55 5.68
CA TYR A 308 -13.59 -1.41 6.57
C TYR A 308 -14.19 -1.43 8.00
N PRO A 309 -14.24 -2.58 8.68
CA PRO A 309 -13.69 -3.85 8.23
C PRO A 309 -14.61 -4.62 7.26
N PHE A 310 -14.03 -5.46 6.41
CA PHE A 310 -14.77 -6.46 5.64
C PHE A 310 -14.07 -7.82 5.60
N SER A 311 -14.84 -8.91 5.46
CA SER A 311 -14.32 -10.28 5.50
C SER A 311 -13.36 -10.57 4.35
N ALA A 312 -12.22 -11.18 4.65
CA ALA A 312 -11.27 -11.65 3.64
C ALA A 312 -11.84 -12.72 2.71
N GLN A 313 -12.94 -13.38 3.11
CA GLN A 313 -13.65 -14.35 2.27
C GLN A 313 -14.51 -13.67 1.19
N ASP A 314 -14.77 -12.36 1.32
CA ASP A 314 -15.48 -11.58 0.31
C ASP A 314 -14.51 -11.12 -0.79
N HIS A 315 -14.13 -12.06 -1.65
CA HIS A 315 -13.23 -11.80 -2.77
C HIS A 315 -13.81 -10.79 -3.76
N ASN A 316 -15.14 -10.67 -3.86
CA ASN A 316 -15.79 -9.69 -4.72
C ASN A 316 -15.59 -8.28 -4.15
N LYS A 317 -15.83 -8.08 -2.85
CA LYS A 317 -15.58 -6.79 -2.19
C LYS A 317 -14.10 -6.41 -2.21
N TYR A 318 -13.18 -7.38 -2.05
CA TYR A 318 -11.75 -7.14 -2.26
C TYR A 318 -11.45 -6.64 -3.68
N LYS A 319 -11.95 -7.33 -4.72
CA LYS A 319 -11.78 -6.90 -6.11
C LYS A 319 -12.40 -5.52 -6.36
N GLN A 320 -13.57 -5.22 -5.81
CA GLN A 320 -14.22 -3.91 -5.91
C GLN A 320 -13.40 -2.81 -5.24
N GLU A 321 -12.82 -3.07 -4.07
CA GLU A 321 -11.96 -2.09 -3.40
C GLU A 321 -10.71 -1.78 -4.21
N VAL A 322 -10.04 -2.81 -4.69
CA VAL A 322 -8.88 -2.65 -5.56
C VAL A 322 -9.25 -1.90 -6.85
N ALA A 323 -10.40 -2.23 -7.46
CA ALA A 323 -10.94 -1.52 -8.64
C ALA A 323 -11.16 -0.02 -8.38
N ARG A 324 -11.82 0.33 -7.28
CA ARG A 324 -11.99 1.73 -6.84
C ARG A 324 -10.63 2.40 -6.73
N GLY A 325 -9.63 1.69 -6.17
CA GLY A 325 -8.25 2.16 -5.96
C GLY A 325 -7.59 2.62 -7.25
N PHE A 326 -7.69 1.78 -8.28
CA PHE A 326 -7.15 2.07 -9.60
C PHE A 326 -7.91 3.16 -10.32
N ILE A 327 -9.26 3.17 -10.27
CA ILE A 327 -10.06 4.22 -10.92
C ILE A 327 -9.70 5.59 -10.35
N ASN A 328 -9.58 5.73 -9.03
CA ASN A 328 -9.14 6.97 -8.40
C ASN A 328 -7.76 7.44 -8.89
N LYS A 329 -6.80 6.51 -9.06
CA LYS A 329 -5.45 6.82 -9.56
C LYS A 329 -5.45 7.30 -11.01
N LEU A 330 -6.35 6.75 -11.83
CA LEU A 330 -6.45 7.07 -13.26
C LEU A 330 -7.35 8.29 -13.55
N SER A 331 -8.11 8.75 -12.56
CA SER A 331 -9.02 9.89 -12.73
C SER A 331 -8.24 11.19 -12.98
N PRO A 332 -8.73 12.09 -13.85
CA PRO A 332 -8.11 13.39 -14.08
C PRO A 332 -7.85 14.15 -12.78
N LEU A 333 -6.71 14.84 -12.70
CA LEU A 333 -6.38 15.66 -11.53
C LEU A 333 -7.31 16.88 -11.37
N SER A 334 -7.96 17.31 -12.45
CA SER A 334 -8.95 18.39 -12.46
C SER A 334 -10.29 18.01 -11.83
N GLU A 335 -10.57 16.72 -11.70
CA GLU A 335 -11.82 16.18 -11.17
C GLU A 335 -11.61 15.65 -9.74
N PRO A 336 -12.64 15.66 -8.87
CA PRO A 336 -12.58 14.98 -7.58
C PRO A 336 -12.28 13.48 -7.72
N ILE A 337 -11.78 12.84 -6.65
CA ILE A 337 -11.66 11.37 -6.64
C ILE A 337 -13.07 10.74 -6.76
N PRO A 338 -13.31 9.81 -7.71
CA PRO A 338 -14.65 9.24 -7.91
C PRO A 338 -15.15 8.38 -6.75
N HIS A 339 -14.24 7.72 -6.04
CA HIS A 339 -14.56 6.85 -4.91
C HIS A 339 -13.91 7.38 -3.64
N THR A 340 -14.72 7.66 -2.62
CA THR A 340 -14.25 8.09 -1.30
C THR A 340 -13.45 6.99 -0.60
N ARG A 341 -12.64 7.40 0.37
CA ARG A 341 -11.77 6.52 1.16
C ARG A 341 -11.98 6.72 2.65
N ASP A 342 -11.82 5.64 3.42
CA ASP A 342 -11.92 5.61 4.88
C ASP A 342 -10.70 6.25 5.57
N VAL A 343 -10.25 7.40 5.06
CA VAL A 343 -9.04 8.10 5.56
C VAL A 343 -9.21 8.60 6.97
N GLU A 344 -10.44 8.78 7.46
CA GLU A 344 -10.71 9.11 8.86
C GLU A 344 -10.21 8.02 9.81
N ASP A 345 -10.37 6.75 9.43
CA ASP A 345 -9.89 5.61 10.23
C ASP A 345 -8.40 5.36 10.01
N PHE A 346 -7.96 5.38 8.74
CA PHE A 346 -6.56 5.15 8.39
C PHE A 346 -6.24 5.60 6.94
N PRO A 347 -5.11 6.28 6.69
CA PRO A 347 -4.04 6.65 7.64
C PRO A 347 -4.38 7.79 8.62
N GLY A 348 -5.48 8.49 8.39
CA GLY A 348 -5.92 9.63 9.19
C GLY A 348 -6.20 10.84 8.30
N ARG A 349 -7.22 11.63 8.68
CA ARG A 349 -7.61 12.83 7.93
C ARG A 349 -6.81 14.05 8.39
N VAL A 350 -6.44 14.87 7.41
CA VAL A 350 -5.99 16.26 7.64
C VAL A 350 -7.21 17.17 7.60
N ALA A 351 -7.40 18.00 8.63
CA ALA A 351 -8.55 18.90 8.69
C ALA A 351 -8.54 19.89 7.52
N PRO A 352 -9.69 20.22 6.89
CA PRO A 352 -9.75 21.20 5.80
C PRO A 352 -9.27 22.60 6.19
N THR A 353 -9.26 22.93 7.49
CA THR A 353 -8.74 24.19 8.04
C THR A 353 -7.22 24.20 8.22
N THR A 354 -6.55 23.04 8.10
CA THR A 354 -5.10 22.94 8.21
C THR A 354 -4.45 23.72 7.06
N PRO A 355 -3.51 24.65 7.32
CA PRO A 355 -2.86 25.43 6.28
C PRO A 355 -2.08 24.57 5.29
N ARG A 356 -2.33 24.77 4.00
CA ARG A 356 -1.53 24.24 2.91
C ARG A 356 -0.43 25.23 2.58
N ILE A 357 0.80 24.76 2.49
CA ILE A 357 1.99 25.58 2.36
C ILE A 357 2.85 25.13 1.19
N ASN A 358 3.78 26.01 0.83
CA ASN A 358 4.84 25.73 -0.12
C ASN A 358 6.18 25.79 0.61
N ALA A 359 7.13 24.94 0.23
CA ALA A 359 8.44 24.87 0.89
C ALA A 359 9.54 24.40 -0.07
N ASN A 360 10.78 24.81 0.21
CA ASN A 360 11.97 24.32 -0.48
C ASN A 360 12.67 23.27 0.37
N ILE A 361 13.02 22.14 -0.24
CA ILE A 361 13.63 20.98 0.41
C ILE A 361 14.99 20.71 -0.23
N PRO A 362 16.10 20.83 0.52
CA PRO A 362 17.40 20.40 0.04
C PRO A 362 17.46 18.87 0.04
N LEU A 363 17.78 18.26 -1.10
CA LEU A 363 18.07 16.84 -1.27
C LEU A 363 19.57 16.67 -1.52
N ASP A 364 20.17 15.76 -0.76
CA ASP A 364 21.57 15.40 -0.90
C ASP A 364 21.62 13.93 -1.31
N ILE A 365 22.05 13.70 -2.54
CA ILE A 365 22.09 12.39 -3.22
C ILE A 365 23.57 11.97 -3.36
N THR A 366 24.51 12.65 -2.69
CA THR A 366 25.95 12.34 -2.76
C THR A 366 26.37 11.21 -1.82
N SER A 367 25.47 10.80 -0.93
CA SER A 367 25.78 9.95 0.22
C SER A 367 25.01 8.63 0.25
N LEU A 368 24.41 8.22 -0.87
CA LEU A 368 23.59 7.01 -0.95
C LEU A 368 24.41 5.72 -0.71
N GLY A 369 23.78 4.73 -0.06
CA GLY A 369 24.46 3.50 0.36
C GLY A 369 24.85 2.58 -0.80
N HIS A 370 26.03 1.95 -0.73
CA HIS A 370 26.54 1.03 -1.76
C HIS A 370 25.86 -0.35 -1.70
N ARG A 371 25.11 -0.75 -2.74
CA ARG A 371 24.30 -1.99 -2.75
C ARG A 371 25.10 -3.31 -2.78
N GLU A 372 26.26 -3.37 -3.42
CA GLU A 372 26.78 -4.67 -3.89
C GLU A 372 27.49 -5.54 -2.84
N ASN A 373 27.99 -4.98 -1.74
CA ASN A 373 28.88 -5.70 -0.82
C ASN A 373 28.28 -6.04 0.56
N LEU A 374 27.08 -5.53 0.88
CA LEU A 374 26.55 -5.61 2.24
C LEU A 374 25.92 -6.98 2.56
N ARG A 375 25.47 -7.72 1.54
CA ARG A 375 24.92 -9.09 1.65
C ARG A 375 23.87 -9.26 2.75
N MET A 376 23.00 -8.27 2.89
CA MET A 376 21.93 -8.19 3.90
C MET A 376 20.70 -7.53 3.27
N THR A 377 19.56 -7.47 3.99
CA THR A 377 18.42 -6.67 3.52
C THR A 377 18.79 -5.19 3.61
N LEU A 378 18.97 -4.59 2.45
CA LEU A 378 19.43 -3.21 2.33
C LEU A 378 18.31 -2.23 2.73
N PRO A 379 18.58 -1.26 3.62
CA PRO A 379 17.72 -0.11 3.70
C PRO A 379 17.78 0.66 2.38
N GLU A 380 16.61 0.98 1.82
CA GLU A 380 16.55 1.83 0.62
C GLU A 380 16.90 3.28 0.99
N ASN A 381 17.30 4.06 -0.01
CA ASN A 381 17.67 5.45 0.19
C ASN A 381 16.42 6.34 0.29
N TRP A 382 15.72 6.26 1.41
CA TRP A 382 14.58 7.10 1.71
C TRP A 382 14.97 8.32 2.55
N LYS A 383 14.46 9.49 2.16
CA LYS A 383 14.58 10.74 2.90
C LYS A 383 13.20 11.20 3.36
N ALA A 384 13.00 11.11 4.67
CA ALA A 384 11.86 11.70 5.35
C ALA A 384 11.86 13.23 5.22
N THR A 385 10.66 13.81 5.19
CA THR A 385 10.45 15.27 5.26
C THR A 385 9.57 15.61 6.46
N ASP A 386 9.49 16.89 6.81
CA ASP A 386 8.55 17.44 7.78
C ASP A 386 7.22 17.85 7.10
N PHE A 387 6.83 17.16 6.03
CA PHE A 387 5.60 17.43 5.29
C PHE A 387 4.70 16.19 5.15
N TYR A 388 3.41 16.46 5.05
CA TYR A 388 2.33 15.49 4.84
C TYR A 388 1.47 15.95 3.66
N VAL A 389 1.06 15.02 2.81
CA VAL A 389 0.09 15.25 1.73
C VAL A 389 -1.29 14.86 2.25
N ALA A 390 -2.25 15.78 2.22
CA ALA A 390 -3.62 15.47 2.60
C ALA A 390 -4.29 14.58 1.54
N ALA A 391 -5.17 13.68 2.00
CA ALA A 391 -5.86 12.75 1.11
C ALA A 391 -6.69 13.49 0.05
N GLY A 392 -6.49 13.14 -1.23
CA GLY A 392 -7.21 13.70 -2.36
C GLY A 392 -6.73 15.09 -2.81
N ASP A 393 -5.88 15.77 -2.04
CA ASP A 393 -5.29 17.06 -2.46
C ASP A 393 -4.36 16.83 -3.66
N VAL A 394 -4.43 17.73 -4.64
CA VAL A 394 -3.43 17.81 -5.72
C VAL A 394 -2.23 18.58 -5.20
N PHE A 395 -1.08 17.94 -5.08
CA PHE A 395 0.16 18.55 -4.62
C PHE A 395 1.18 18.62 -5.77
N HIS A 396 2.18 19.47 -5.60
CA HIS A 396 3.21 19.65 -6.62
C HIS A 396 4.60 19.39 -6.07
N VAL A 397 5.43 18.77 -6.90
CA VAL A 397 6.88 18.65 -6.71
C VAL A 397 7.57 19.24 -7.93
N ILE A 398 8.41 20.23 -7.70
CA ILE A 398 9.01 21.03 -8.76
C ILE A 398 10.52 20.81 -8.70
N LEU A 399 11.02 20.09 -9.70
CA LEU A 399 12.45 19.91 -9.90
C LEU A 399 12.97 21.06 -10.77
N PRO A 400 14.21 21.53 -10.56
CA PRO A 400 14.88 22.45 -11.47
C PRO A 400 14.82 21.97 -12.92
N GLU A 401 14.40 22.83 -13.85
CA GLU A 401 14.34 22.52 -15.28
C GLU A 401 15.72 22.17 -15.87
N THR A 402 16.80 22.64 -15.23
CA THR A 402 18.19 22.34 -15.60
C THR A 402 18.65 20.94 -15.18
N LEU A 403 17.85 20.18 -14.41
CA LEU A 403 18.19 18.82 -14.02
C LEU A 403 18.09 17.89 -15.24
N SER A 404 19.11 17.07 -15.48
CA SER A 404 19.04 16.08 -16.57
C SER A 404 17.96 15.03 -16.29
N LEU A 405 17.39 14.45 -17.35
CA LEU A 405 16.41 13.36 -17.22
C LEU A 405 16.99 12.15 -16.46
N GLU A 406 18.27 11.84 -16.65
CA GLU A 406 18.99 10.75 -15.97
C GLU A 406 19.12 10.98 -14.46
N ARG A 407 19.27 12.25 -14.04
CA ARG A 407 19.28 12.63 -12.62
C ARG A 407 17.88 12.67 -12.04
N ALA A 408 16.91 13.18 -12.80
CA ALA A 408 15.51 13.17 -12.39
C ALA A 408 14.98 11.74 -12.18
N SER A 409 15.35 10.79 -13.06
CA SER A 409 14.93 9.39 -12.94
C SER A 409 15.46 8.65 -11.70
N GLN A 410 16.45 9.22 -11.01
CA GLN A 410 16.92 8.69 -9.72
C GLN A 410 16.04 9.14 -8.55
N ILE A 411 15.10 10.07 -8.76
CA ILE A 411 14.25 10.63 -7.70
C ILE A 411 12.83 10.10 -7.90
N THR A 412 12.31 9.43 -6.88
CA THR A 412 10.89 9.07 -6.79
C THR A 412 10.28 9.76 -5.57
N VAL A 413 9.04 10.23 -5.71
CA VAL A 413 8.24 10.73 -4.59
C VAL A 413 7.36 9.62 -4.06
N ARG A 414 7.28 9.46 -2.74
CA ARG A 414 6.38 8.55 -2.04
C ARG A 414 5.50 9.33 -1.08
N VAL A 415 4.23 8.93 -0.99
CA VAL A 415 3.29 9.40 0.02
C VAL A 415 2.90 8.22 0.92
N GLY A 416 3.24 8.33 2.21
CA GLY A 416 3.02 7.32 3.25
C GLY A 416 4.14 6.29 3.37
N ALA A 417 4.34 5.74 4.58
CA ALA A 417 5.40 4.78 4.87
C ALA A 417 4.90 3.33 5.00
N GLN A 418 3.58 3.11 5.04
CA GLN A 418 2.94 1.82 5.28
C GLN A 418 2.88 0.95 4.03
N CYS A 419 4.01 0.34 3.69
CA CYS A 419 4.22 -0.37 2.42
C CYS A 419 3.53 -1.72 2.28
N ASP A 420 2.98 -2.25 3.38
CA ASP A 420 2.45 -3.61 3.35
C ASP A 420 1.19 -3.68 2.49
N CYS A 421 1.27 -4.51 1.45
CA CYS A 421 0.15 -4.84 0.58
C CYS A 421 -0.59 -6.06 1.15
N LEU A 422 -1.84 -5.87 1.57
CA LEU A 422 -2.68 -6.93 2.13
C LEU A 422 -3.40 -7.70 1.02
N GLU A 423 -3.27 -9.02 1.04
CA GLU A 423 -4.01 -9.94 0.16
C GLU A 423 -4.96 -10.82 0.99
N PRO A 424 -6.02 -11.40 0.41
CA PRO A 424 -6.89 -12.34 1.12
C PRO A 424 -6.14 -13.53 1.76
N SER A 425 -4.99 -13.90 1.17
CA SER A 425 -4.07 -14.94 1.61
C SER A 425 -3.07 -14.48 2.69
N SER A 426 -2.94 -13.17 2.94
CA SER A 426 -1.99 -12.64 3.93
C SER A 426 -2.31 -13.21 5.32
N ALA A 427 -1.30 -13.62 6.09
CA ALA A 427 -1.49 -14.38 7.33
C ALA A 427 -2.38 -13.66 8.37
N ASN A 428 -2.31 -12.33 8.46
CA ASN A 428 -3.14 -11.53 9.36
C ASN A 428 -4.51 -11.16 8.79
N VAL A 429 -4.81 -11.56 7.56
CA VAL A 429 -6.06 -11.27 6.83
C VAL A 429 -6.84 -12.56 6.60
N SER A 430 -6.16 -13.66 6.26
CA SER A 430 -6.76 -14.96 5.96
C SER A 430 -7.63 -15.46 7.11
N GLY A 431 -8.89 -15.75 6.80
CA GLY A 431 -9.91 -16.15 7.79
C GLY A 431 -10.35 -15.02 8.74
N ARG A 432 -9.95 -13.77 8.49
CA ARG A 432 -10.25 -12.56 9.28
C ARG A 432 -10.82 -11.47 8.38
N ASN A 433 -10.68 -10.21 8.78
CA ASN A 433 -11.11 -9.05 8.03
C ASN A 433 -9.92 -8.25 7.47
N PHE A 434 -10.15 -7.55 6.36
CA PHE A 434 -9.41 -6.33 6.05
C PHE A 434 -9.89 -5.22 6.97
N ASN A 435 -8.96 -4.53 7.63
CA ASN A 435 -9.21 -3.39 8.53
C ASN A 435 -8.79 -2.05 7.92
N ARG A 436 -8.10 -2.09 6.78
CA ARG A 436 -7.72 -0.93 5.97
C ARG A 436 -7.63 -1.35 4.50
N PHE A 437 -7.51 -0.35 3.63
CA PHE A 437 -7.25 -0.58 2.21
C PHE A 437 -5.97 -1.43 2.00
N PRO A 438 -5.95 -2.37 1.03
CA PRO A 438 -4.83 -3.27 0.79
C PRO A 438 -3.45 -2.61 0.76
N LEU A 439 -3.30 -1.50 0.02
CA LEU A 439 -2.06 -0.73 -0.08
C LEU A 439 -2.37 0.77 0.03
N VAL A 440 -1.97 1.39 1.13
CA VAL A 440 -2.30 2.80 1.45
C VAL A 440 -1.22 3.81 1.04
N THR A 441 -0.16 3.36 0.39
CA THR A 441 0.93 4.22 -0.09
C THR A 441 0.92 4.35 -1.59
N GLU A 442 1.35 5.51 -2.08
CA GLU A 442 1.49 5.75 -3.51
C GLU A 442 2.86 6.36 -3.81
N GLU A 443 3.39 6.00 -4.97
CA GLU A 443 4.69 6.45 -5.45
C GLU A 443 4.50 7.11 -6.81
N PHE A 444 5.31 8.14 -7.08
CA PHE A 444 5.22 8.98 -8.25
C PHE A 444 6.62 9.25 -8.81
N ASP A 445 6.79 8.99 -10.09
CA ASP A 445 8.00 9.36 -10.81
C ASP A 445 7.92 10.87 -11.13
N VAL A 446 9.06 11.55 -11.09
CA VAL A 446 9.14 13.01 -11.29
C VAL A 446 10.11 13.37 -12.41
N GLU A 447 9.77 14.40 -13.16
CA GLU A 447 10.56 14.96 -14.26
C GLU A 447 11.02 16.39 -13.94
N PRO A 448 12.03 16.94 -14.64
CA PRO A 448 12.40 18.35 -14.54
C PRO A 448 11.18 19.25 -14.78
N GLY A 449 11.03 20.31 -13.99
CA GLY A 449 9.87 21.20 -14.02
C GLY A 449 8.76 20.80 -13.02
N VAL A 450 7.52 21.18 -13.32
CA VAL A 450 6.37 21.04 -12.42
C VAL A 450 5.71 19.67 -12.56
N ASN A 451 5.69 18.89 -11.48
CA ASN A 451 4.99 17.61 -11.40
C ASN A 451 3.75 17.77 -10.52
N SER A 452 2.56 17.55 -11.09
CA SER A 452 1.28 17.58 -10.36
C SER A 452 0.81 16.16 -10.06
N MET A 453 0.48 15.88 -8.81
CA MET A 453 0.17 14.52 -8.33
C MET A 453 -0.97 14.57 -7.31
N ARG A 454 -1.65 13.45 -7.11
CA ARG A 454 -2.69 13.31 -6.09
C ARG A 454 -2.57 11.95 -5.44
N CYS A 455 -2.54 11.92 -4.10
CA CYS A 455 -2.60 10.67 -3.34
C CYS A 455 -3.98 10.50 -2.71
N GLN A 456 -4.67 9.40 -2.98
CA GLN A 456 -6.04 9.20 -2.48
C GLN A 456 -6.13 8.91 -0.97
N PHE A 457 -5.02 8.55 -0.33
CA PHE A 457 -4.96 8.21 1.10
C PHE A 457 -4.31 9.31 1.95
N GLY A 458 -3.46 10.13 1.33
CA GLY A 458 -2.55 11.02 2.06
C GLY A 458 -1.44 10.25 2.78
N GLY A 459 -0.47 10.98 3.35
CA GLY A 459 0.68 10.37 4.02
C GLY A 459 1.86 11.32 4.16
N ASN A 460 2.88 10.93 4.93
CA ASN A 460 4.14 11.65 4.97
C ASN A 460 4.76 11.72 3.56
N LEU A 461 5.29 12.88 3.18
CA LEU A 461 6.03 13.07 1.94
C LEU A 461 7.47 12.55 2.11
N ILE A 462 7.86 11.58 1.28
CA ILE A 462 9.15 10.90 1.34
C ILE A 462 9.79 10.97 -0.05
N PHE A 463 11.08 11.29 -0.12
CA PHE A 463 11.85 11.15 -1.35
C PHE A 463 12.63 9.84 -1.32
N MET A 464 12.54 9.06 -2.38
CA MET A 464 13.29 7.82 -2.55
C MET A 464 14.32 8.02 -3.66
N PHE A 465 15.50 7.42 -3.47
CA PHE A 465 16.59 7.54 -4.42
C PHE A 465 17.11 6.20 -4.91
N ASP A 466 17.29 6.11 -6.22
CA ASP A 466 18.03 5.02 -6.85
C ASP A 466 19.51 5.36 -7.01
N GLU A 467 20.35 4.32 -7.11
CA GLU A 467 21.78 4.50 -7.40
C GLU A 467 21.99 5.15 -8.77
N GLY A 468 22.98 6.03 -8.86
CA GLY A 468 23.35 6.72 -10.09
C GLY A 468 24.29 7.89 -9.81
N ASP A 469 24.07 9.01 -10.50
CA ASP A 469 24.82 10.24 -10.29
C ASP A 469 24.73 10.77 -8.85
N HIS A 470 25.85 11.28 -8.35
CA HIS A 470 25.90 11.95 -7.05
C HIS A 470 25.71 13.46 -7.24
N PHE A 471 24.65 14.03 -6.67
CA PHE A 471 24.37 15.47 -6.79
C PHE A 471 23.54 16.00 -5.61
N ASN A 472 23.54 17.33 -5.47
CA ASN A 472 22.67 18.05 -4.55
C ASN A 472 21.65 18.85 -5.36
N ILE A 473 20.42 18.94 -4.85
CA ILE A 473 19.35 19.67 -5.50
C ILE A 473 18.41 20.29 -4.47
N THR A 474 17.81 21.43 -4.79
CA THR A 474 16.69 21.97 -4.02
C THR A 474 15.42 21.74 -4.80
N VAL A 475 14.44 21.13 -4.14
CA VAL A 475 13.13 20.81 -4.70
C VAL A 475 12.08 21.70 -4.04
N GLU A 476 11.23 22.34 -4.83
CA GLU A 476 10.07 23.05 -4.28
C GLU A 476 8.89 22.08 -4.20
N VAL A 477 8.19 22.09 -3.07
CA VAL A 477 6.94 21.36 -2.87
C VAL A 477 5.81 22.36 -2.60
N ARG A 478 4.63 22.12 -3.17
CA ARG A 478 3.46 22.99 -3.00
C ARG A 478 2.23 22.21 -2.60
N ASN A 479 1.33 22.90 -1.91
CA ASN A 479 0.07 22.35 -1.41
C ASN A 479 0.27 21.15 -0.47
N VAL A 480 1.23 21.27 0.45
CA VAL A 480 1.53 20.27 1.49
C VAL A 480 1.22 20.82 2.88
N VAL A 481 1.17 19.96 3.89
CA VAL A 481 0.92 20.31 5.28
C VAL A 481 2.16 20.02 6.14
N ARG A 482 2.41 20.82 7.19
CA ARG A 482 3.50 20.55 8.14
C ARG A 482 3.21 19.28 8.95
N ALA A 483 4.21 18.41 9.03
CA ALA A 483 4.17 17.18 9.83
C ALA A 483 5.17 17.23 10.99
N PRO A 484 4.85 16.64 12.16
CA PRO A 484 5.81 16.52 13.23
C PRO A 484 7.01 15.67 12.79
N ARG A 485 8.22 16.22 12.91
CA ARG A 485 9.47 15.50 12.68
C ARG A 485 10.50 15.89 13.75
N TYR A 486 10.97 14.89 14.49
CA TYR A 486 12.03 15.07 15.48
C TYR A 486 13.31 14.38 15.01
N ILE A 487 14.39 15.14 14.89
CA ILE A 487 15.71 14.64 14.50
C ILE A 487 16.65 14.74 15.70
N LEU A 488 17.20 13.59 16.11
CA LEU A 488 18.15 13.50 17.21
C LEU A 488 19.37 14.41 16.96
N GLY A 489 19.68 15.28 17.91
CA GLY A 489 20.80 16.23 17.83
C GLY A 489 20.50 17.52 17.06
N GLN A 490 19.38 17.63 16.35
CA GLN A 490 18.96 18.88 15.70
C GLN A 490 17.78 19.54 16.41
N ASN A 491 16.86 18.75 16.95
CA ASN A 491 15.72 19.25 17.69
C ASN A 491 15.90 19.10 19.21
N ASN A 492 15.25 19.97 19.98
CA ASN A 492 15.20 19.90 21.43
C ASN A 492 13.78 19.61 21.95
N ALA A 493 13.67 19.30 23.24
CA ALA A 493 12.39 18.95 23.86
C ALA A 493 11.32 20.05 23.76
N LEU A 494 11.70 21.33 23.82
CA LEU A 494 10.77 22.45 23.68
C LEU A 494 10.19 22.53 22.26
N GLN A 495 11.04 22.40 21.24
CA GLN A 495 10.60 22.33 19.85
C GLN A 495 9.65 21.15 19.63
N TRP A 496 9.97 19.98 20.23
CA TRP A 496 9.12 18.80 20.16
C TRP A 496 7.71 19.03 20.74
N GLN A 497 7.58 19.75 21.86
CA GLN A 497 6.27 20.07 22.45
C GLN A 497 5.36 20.82 21.48
N ASN A 498 5.92 21.69 20.63
CA ASN A 498 5.17 22.40 19.61
C ASN A 498 4.91 21.53 18.38
N MET A 499 5.93 20.79 17.91
CA MET A 499 5.83 19.94 16.71
C MET A 499 4.75 18.87 16.84
N LYS A 500 4.66 18.19 17.98
CA LYS A 500 3.69 17.10 18.18
C LYS A 500 2.22 17.55 18.24
N GLN A 501 1.96 18.86 18.25
CA GLN A 501 0.61 19.43 18.18
C GLN A 501 0.16 19.71 16.74
N LEU A 502 1.02 19.56 15.73
CA LEU A 502 0.63 19.72 14.33
C LEU A 502 -0.45 18.70 13.94
N ASP A 503 -1.27 19.07 12.96
CA ASP A 503 -2.47 18.33 12.56
C ASP A 503 -2.19 17.09 11.71
N ALA A 504 -0.97 16.93 11.18
CA ALA A 504 -0.65 15.79 10.34
C ALA A 504 -0.83 14.45 11.10
N PRO A 505 -1.50 13.45 10.51
CA PRO A 505 -1.82 12.18 11.18
C PRO A 505 -0.62 11.36 11.66
N PHE A 506 0.53 11.48 11.02
CA PHE A 506 1.74 10.73 11.35
C PHE A 506 2.95 11.62 11.60
N SER A 507 3.71 11.24 12.63
CA SER A 507 4.96 11.86 13.07
C SER A 507 6.16 10.99 12.69
N ILE A 508 7.30 11.64 12.48
CA ILE A 508 8.58 10.99 12.21
C ILE A 508 9.56 11.28 13.35
N LEU A 509 10.16 10.24 13.92
CA LEU A 509 11.32 10.37 14.81
C LEU A 509 12.54 9.74 14.15
N GLU A 510 13.66 10.44 14.14
CA GLU A 510 14.78 10.11 13.25
C GLU A 510 16.13 10.30 13.91
N THR A 511 17.03 9.34 13.68
CA THR A 511 18.46 9.43 13.97
C THR A 511 19.26 9.31 12.68
N HIS A 512 20.58 9.13 12.79
CA HIS A 512 21.41 8.77 11.64
C HIS A 512 21.30 7.29 11.24
N LYS A 513 20.72 6.42 12.10
CA LYS A 513 20.58 4.97 11.86
C LYS A 513 19.14 4.51 11.62
N VAL A 514 18.16 5.20 12.20
CA VAL A 514 16.76 4.77 12.19
C VAL A 514 15.79 5.90 11.89
N VAL A 515 14.65 5.54 11.28
CA VAL A 515 13.45 6.36 11.14
C VAL A 515 12.27 5.59 11.74
N VAL A 516 11.53 6.21 12.65
CA VAL A 516 10.35 5.64 13.30
C VAL A 516 9.14 6.46 12.90
N VAL A 517 8.17 5.82 12.25
CA VAL A 517 6.94 6.46 11.74
C VAL A 517 5.77 6.00 12.59
N VAL A 518 5.12 6.94 13.28
CA VAL A 518 4.09 6.66 14.29
C VAL A 518 2.91 7.61 14.17
N PRO A 519 1.70 7.22 14.59
CA PRO A 519 0.57 8.14 14.65
C PRO A 519 0.91 9.33 15.54
N THR A 520 0.59 10.54 15.09
CA THR A 520 0.84 11.77 15.85
C THR A 520 0.08 11.76 17.18
N ILE A 521 -1.10 11.12 17.22
CA ILE A 521 -1.85 10.95 18.46
C ILE A 521 -1.06 10.18 19.53
N THR A 522 -0.27 9.17 19.13
CA THR A 522 0.61 8.40 20.02
C THR A 522 1.88 9.21 20.33
N ALA A 523 2.47 9.85 19.32
CA ALA A 523 3.68 10.66 19.47
C ALA A 523 3.51 11.84 20.46
N ARG A 524 2.29 12.36 20.62
CA ARG A 524 1.96 13.40 21.62
C ARG A 524 2.33 12.99 23.05
N ASN A 525 2.33 11.70 23.36
CA ASN A 525 2.67 11.17 24.68
C ASN A 525 4.18 11.08 24.93
N ILE A 526 5.02 11.30 23.91
CA ILE A 526 6.47 11.29 24.07
C ILE A 526 6.93 12.52 24.87
N THR A 527 7.51 12.27 26.03
CA THR A 527 8.10 13.29 26.91
C THR A 527 9.60 13.45 26.71
N ASP A 528 10.31 12.35 26.43
CA ASP A 528 11.75 12.30 26.18
C ASP A 528 12.06 11.64 24.81
N PRO A 529 11.93 12.37 23.69
CA PRO A 529 12.22 11.84 22.37
C PRO A 529 13.72 11.52 22.19
N GLN A 530 14.61 12.21 22.91
CA GLN A 530 16.04 11.95 22.86
C GLN A 530 16.38 10.59 23.48
N GLY A 531 15.91 10.31 24.69
CA GLY A 531 16.12 9.03 25.36
C GLY A 531 15.52 7.85 24.61
N LEU A 532 14.34 8.03 23.99
CA LEU A 532 13.73 7.01 23.13
C LEU A 532 14.62 6.69 21.91
N LEU A 533 15.05 7.72 21.17
CA LEU A 533 15.85 7.52 19.97
C LEU A 533 17.26 6.97 20.25
N LEU A 534 17.86 7.34 21.38
CA LEU A 534 19.15 6.77 21.80
C LEU A 534 19.06 5.26 22.08
N ARG A 535 17.90 4.76 22.53
CA ARG A 535 17.70 3.30 22.69
C ARG A 535 17.60 2.58 21.36
N TYR A 536 16.93 3.18 20.37
CA TYR A 536 16.94 2.63 19.01
C TYR A 536 18.37 2.63 18.43
N ASP A 537 19.12 3.73 18.57
CA ASP A 537 20.51 3.79 18.12
C ASP A 537 21.41 2.76 18.81
N ASP A 538 21.17 2.45 20.09
CA ASP A 538 21.93 1.44 20.82
C ASP A 538 21.69 0.01 20.27
N VAL A 539 20.44 -0.32 19.95
CA VAL A 539 20.08 -1.60 19.31
C VAL A 539 20.69 -1.71 17.92
N MET A 540 20.57 -0.66 17.12
CA MET A 540 21.18 -0.58 15.79
C MET A 540 22.70 -0.77 15.85
N SER A 541 23.37 -0.12 16.80
CA SER A 541 24.82 -0.26 16.99
C SER A 541 25.23 -1.69 17.33
N LYS A 542 24.42 -2.42 18.10
CA LYS A 542 24.70 -3.81 18.46
C LYS A 542 24.46 -4.76 17.27
N LEU A 543 23.43 -4.51 16.46
CA LEU A 543 23.23 -5.24 15.19
C LEU A 543 24.43 -5.04 14.26
N GLU A 544 24.82 -3.79 14.04
CA GLU A 544 25.95 -3.44 13.18
C GLU A 544 27.26 -4.07 13.67
N PHE A 545 27.50 -4.04 14.99
CA PHE A 545 28.66 -4.67 15.59
C PHE A 545 28.71 -6.17 15.30
N LEU A 546 27.63 -6.92 15.54
CA LEU A 546 27.63 -8.37 15.32
C LEU A 546 27.65 -8.74 13.84
N SER A 547 27.11 -7.88 12.98
CA SER A 547 27.30 -7.98 11.53
C SER A 547 28.74 -7.72 11.12
N GLY A 548 29.61 -7.26 11.99
CA GLY A 548 31.04 -7.10 11.72
C GLY A 548 31.39 -5.81 11.02
N PHE A 549 30.52 -4.79 11.07
CA PHE A 549 30.91 -3.44 10.68
C PHE A 549 31.88 -2.84 11.72
N ASP A 550 32.72 -1.93 11.26
CA ASP A 550 33.61 -1.08 12.07
C ASP A 550 33.98 0.20 11.31
N GLU A 551 34.96 0.96 11.80
CA GLU A 551 35.39 2.21 11.16
C GLU A 551 36.01 2.02 9.76
N THR A 552 36.57 0.83 9.48
CA THR A 552 37.20 0.49 8.19
C THR A 552 36.22 -0.12 7.19
N ASP A 553 35.15 -0.73 7.69
CA ASP A 553 34.01 -1.26 6.93
C ASP A 553 32.71 -0.78 7.59
N PRO A 554 32.29 0.50 7.37
CA PRO A 554 31.15 1.09 8.08
C PRO A 554 29.81 0.50 7.61
N PRO A 555 28.77 0.59 8.45
CA PRO A 555 27.43 0.15 8.08
C PRO A 555 26.85 0.95 6.90
N PRO A 556 25.77 0.46 6.27
CA PRO A 556 25.10 1.17 5.20
C PRO A 556 24.68 2.57 5.67
N ARG A 557 24.84 3.58 4.82
CA ARG A 557 24.39 4.96 5.14
C ARG A 557 22.87 5.12 5.18
N GLY A 558 22.14 4.21 4.51
CA GLY A 558 20.68 4.17 4.56
C GLY A 558 20.18 3.84 5.97
N LYS A 559 19.08 4.46 6.38
CA LYS A 559 18.47 4.29 7.70
C LYS A 559 17.52 3.11 7.69
N GLN A 560 17.43 2.31 8.75
CA GLN A 560 16.31 1.37 8.90
C GLN A 560 15.02 2.12 9.21
N TRP A 561 13.90 1.66 8.67
CA TRP A 561 12.58 2.27 8.93
C TRP A 561 11.72 1.30 9.75
N LEU A 562 11.16 1.78 10.86
CA LEU A 562 10.14 1.08 11.63
C LEU A 562 8.83 1.84 11.48
N VAL A 563 7.81 1.15 11.00
CA VAL A 563 6.54 1.77 10.62
C VAL A 563 5.38 1.12 11.35
N ASP A 564 4.62 1.96 12.04
CA ASP A 564 3.34 1.61 12.66
C ASP A 564 2.22 1.50 11.61
N ASP A 565 1.43 0.43 11.73
CA ASP A 565 0.26 0.17 10.90
C ASP A 565 -0.91 -0.40 11.75
N VAL A 566 -2.15 -0.13 11.34
CA VAL A 566 -3.36 -0.74 11.92
C VAL A 566 -3.51 -2.22 11.55
N GLN A 567 -2.89 -2.64 10.45
CA GLN A 567 -2.88 -4.03 10.02
C GLN A 567 -1.69 -4.29 9.09
N ILE A 568 -0.78 -5.16 9.53
CA ILE A 568 0.33 -5.68 8.72
C ILE A 568 -0.05 -7.04 8.14
N LYS A 569 0.69 -7.51 7.12
CA LYS A 569 0.37 -8.76 6.39
C LYS A 569 0.52 -10.02 7.23
N ALA A 570 1.44 -10.05 8.20
CA ALA A 570 1.77 -11.24 8.99
C ALA A 570 2.43 -10.86 10.32
N GLY A 571 2.16 -11.68 11.35
CA GLY A 571 2.79 -11.55 12.67
C GLY A 571 2.32 -10.32 13.45
N SER A 572 2.95 -10.07 14.59
CA SER A 572 2.77 -8.83 15.37
C SER A 572 3.76 -7.73 14.96
N ALA A 573 4.84 -8.14 14.30
CA ALA A 573 5.79 -7.32 13.58
C ALA A 573 6.42 -8.21 12.50
N HIS A 574 7.01 -7.62 11.46
CA HIS A 574 7.89 -8.37 10.56
C HIS A 574 9.02 -7.51 10.00
N ALA A 575 10.13 -8.16 9.72
CA ALA A 575 11.30 -7.61 9.05
C ALA A 575 11.05 -7.18 7.60
N GLY A 576 12.06 -6.51 7.03
CA GLY A 576 12.03 -5.94 5.68
C GLY A 576 12.37 -4.46 5.70
N PHE A 577 12.18 -3.83 4.54
CA PHE A 577 12.28 -2.38 4.42
C PHE A 577 10.96 -1.82 3.90
N PRO A 578 10.22 -1.07 4.72
CA PRO A 578 10.40 -0.89 6.17
C PRO A 578 10.12 -2.18 6.97
N ALA A 579 10.57 -2.22 8.23
CA ALA A 579 10.07 -3.15 9.24
C ALA A 579 8.70 -2.66 9.72
N MET A 580 7.70 -3.53 9.68
CA MET A 580 6.31 -3.16 9.95
C MET A 580 5.89 -3.68 11.32
N PHE A 581 5.19 -2.86 12.10
CA PHE A 581 4.71 -3.19 13.44
C PHE A 581 3.19 -3.00 13.53
N ASP A 582 2.50 -4.02 14.04
CA ASP A 582 1.08 -3.92 14.36
C ASP A 582 0.91 -3.06 15.62
N ARG A 583 0.22 -1.93 15.46
CA ARG A 583 0.06 -0.94 16.53
C ARG A 583 -0.68 -1.45 17.77
N TYR A 584 -1.48 -2.51 17.62
CA TYR A 584 -2.20 -3.11 18.75
C TYR A 584 -1.30 -4.04 19.56
N CYS A 585 -0.14 -4.43 19.00
CA CYS A 585 0.86 -5.26 19.68
C CYS A 585 2.02 -4.43 20.24
N TYR A 586 2.47 -3.41 19.51
CA TYR A 586 3.64 -2.60 19.88
C TYR A 586 3.38 -1.10 19.73
N ASP A 587 3.68 -0.36 20.79
CA ASP A 587 3.79 1.09 20.74
C ASP A 587 5.25 1.48 20.47
N LEU A 588 5.57 1.90 19.24
CA LEU A 588 6.91 2.37 18.86
C LEU A 588 7.33 3.67 19.58
N CYS A 589 6.40 4.36 20.24
CA CYS A 589 6.70 5.54 21.09
C CYS A 589 7.11 5.14 22.51
N CYS A 590 6.89 3.88 22.91
CA CYS A 590 7.17 3.42 24.27
C CYS A 590 8.68 3.18 24.48
N PRO A 591 9.32 3.74 25.55
CA PRO A 591 10.74 3.57 25.81
C PRO A 591 11.22 2.12 26.02
N SER A 592 10.31 1.18 26.29
CA SER A 592 10.65 -0.25 26.40
C SER A 592 10.72 -0.96 25.06
N THR A 593 9.97 -0.50 24.05
CA THR A 593 9.85 -1.16 22.74
C THR A 593 11.19 -1.37 22.04
N PRO A 594 12.12 -0.38 21.97
CA PRO A 594 13.44 -0.62 21.38
C PRO A 594 14.19 -1.82 22.00
N HIS A 595 14.04 -2.05 23.31
CA HIS A 595 14.73 -3.12 24.05
C HIS A 595 13.88 -4.40 24.21
N ASP A 596 12.77 -4.49 23.48
CA ASP A 596 11.94 -5.68 23.40
C ASP A 596 12.56 -6.73 22.47
N TRP A 597 12.26 -8.01 22.74
CA TRP A 597 12.81 -9.10 21.93
C TRP A 597 12.36 -9.04 20.48
N VAL A 598 11.11 -8.62 20.23
CA VAL A 598 10.59 -8.60 18.87
C VAL A 598 11.26 -7.52 18.03
N THR A 599 11.54 -6.34 18.59
CA THR A 599 12.21 -5.27 17.84
C THR A 599 13.59 -5.69 17.34
N TRP A 600 14.44 -6.25 18.21
CA TRP A 600 15.77 -6.68 17.75
C TRP A 600 15.74 -7.93 16.86
N HIS A 601 14.67 -8.72 16.91
CA HIS A 601 14.53 -9.96 16.14
C HIS A 601 14.14 -9.59 14.71
N GLU A 602 13.12 -8.73 14.55
CA GLU A 602 12.74 -8.23 13.23
C GLU A 602 13.84 -7.40 12.56
N LEU A 603 14.53 -6.54 13.31
CA LEU A 603 15.67 -5.82 12.76
C LEU A 603 16.85 -6.77 12.48
N GLY A 604 17.06 -7.80 13.30
CA GLY A 604 18.09 -8.82 13.09
C GLY A 604 17.94 -9.57 11.76
N HIS A 605 16.70 -9.84 11.32
CA HIS A 605 16.44 -10.41 10.00
C HIS A 605 17.01 -9.55 8.88
N ASN A 606 16.99 -8.22 9.02
CA ASN A 606 17.58 -7.34 8.01
C ASN A 606 19.11 -7.47 7.92
N TYR A 607 19.77 -7.93 8.96
CA TYR A 607 21.22 -8.13 9.03
C TYR A 607 21.68 -9.57 8.72
N GLN A 608 20.75 -10.48 8.46
CA GLN A 608 21.08 -11.85 8.05
C GLN A 608 21.69 -11.89 6.64
N GLN A 609 22.67 -12.76 6.48
CA GLN A 609 23.29 -13.03 5.18
C GLN A 609 22.59 -14.22 4.51
N GLY A 610 21.32 -13.99 4.16
CA GLY A 610 20.30 -14.99 3.82
C GLY A 610 20.83 -16.20 3.04
N LYS A 611 20.93 -16.05 1.71
CA LYS A 611 21.36 -17.11 0.78
C LYS A 611 22.83 -17.50 0.86
N TRP A 612 23.66 -16.81 1.66
CA TRP A 612 25.11 -17.06 1.71
C TRP A 612 25.49 -18.05 2.80
N TRP A 613 24.94 -17.93 4.00
CA TRP A 613 25.15 -18.95 5.04
C TRP A 613 23.97 -19.06 6.00
N SER A 614 23.34 -17.93 6.34
CA SER A 614 22.40 -17.87 7.46
C SER A 614 21.16 -18.75 7.27
N TYR A 615 20.58 -18.81 6.06
CA TYR A 615 19.40 -19.65 5.80
C TYR A 615 19.71 -21.15 5.80
N ALA A 616 20.96 -21.55 5.56
CA ALA A 616 21.40 -22.94 5.71
C ALA A 616 21.21 -23.44 7.14
N TYR A 617 21.42 -22.54 8.11
CA TYR A 617 21.28 -22.80 9.54
C TYR A 617 19.89 -22.44 10.08
N GLY A 618 18.96 -21.98 9.23
CA GLY A 618 17.60 -21.56 9.57
C GLY A 618 17.47 -20.03 9.71
N SER A 619 16.47 -19.43 9.05
CA SER A 619 16.18 -18.00 9.15
C SER A 619 15.77 -17.60 10.57
N GLU A 620 14.85 -18.34 11.18
CA GLU A 620 14.40 -18.13 12.58
C GLU A 620 15.44 -18.56 13.62
N THR A 621 16.50 -19.25 13.19
CA THR A 621 17.62 -19.61 14.06
C THR A 621 18.66 -18.51 14.08
N THR A 622 19.22 -18.17 12.92
CA THR A 622 20.38 -17.28 12.83
C THR A 622 20.04 -15.84 13.16
N VAL A 623 18.78 -15.40 12.97
CA VAL A 623 18.30 -14.11 13.47
C VAL A 623 18.46 -14.02 15.00
N ASN A 624 18.27 -15.13 15.71
CA ASN A 624 18.35 -15.16 17.15
C ASN A 624 19.79 -15.12 17.69
N LEU A 625 20.82 -15.21 16.84
CA LEU A 625 22.18 -14.83 17.23
C LEU A 625 22.26 -13.33 17.54
N PHE A 626 21.63 -12.49 16.71
CA PHE A 626 21.53 -11.05 16.96
C PHE A 626 20.70 -10.78 18.21
N SER A 627 19.54 -11.41 18.33
CA SER A 627 18.66 -11.26 19.50
C SER A 627 19.35 -11.66 20.81
N LEU A 628 20.03 -12.81 20.85
CA LEU A 628 20.77 -13.26 22.03
C LEU A 628 21.97 -12.38 22.34
N TYR A 629 22.70 -11.90 21.32
CA TYR A 629 23.80 -10.95 21.52
C TYR A 629 23.29 -9.67 22.20
N ILE A 630 22.21 -9.10 21.69
CA ILE A 630 21.65 -7.85 22.24
C ILE A 630 21.06 -8.12 23.63
N GLN A 631 20.44 -9.28 23.87
CA GLN A 631 20.00 -9.68 25.21
C GLN A 631 21.15 -9.77 26.21
N GLU A 632 22.24 -10.43 25.82
CA GLU A 632 23.43 -10.57 26.67
C GLU A 632 24.01 -9.19 26.99
N LYS A 633 24.09 -8.28 25.99
CA LYS A 633 24.65 -6.93 26.19
C LYS A 633 23.73 -5.97 26.94
N LEU A 634 22.41 -6.07 26.80
CA LEU A 634 21.47 -5.17 27.48
C LEU A 634 21.08 -5.66 28.87
N LYS A 635 20.97 -6.98 29.06
CA LYS A 635 20.34 -7.57 30.25
C LYS A 635 21.29 -8.51 31.01
N GLY A 636 22.43 -8.91 30.43
CA GLY A 636 23.29 -9.95 31.02
C GLY A 636 22.62 -11.33 31.06
N GLU A 637 21.62 -11.55 30.21
CA GLU A 637 20.81 -12.77 30.18
C GLU A 637 21.06 -13.59 28.92
N ASP A 638 20.83 -14.90 29.02
CA ASP A 638 20.76 -15.84 27.89
C ASP A 638 19.42 -16.59 27.97
N ARG A 639 18.54 -16.35 27.00
CA ARG A 639 17.21 -16.99 26.93
C ARG A 639 17.29 -18.51 26.85
N LEU A 640 18.24 -19.07 26.10
CA LEU A 640 18.41 -20.52 26.00
C LEU A 640 18.78 -21.13 27.34
N LYS A 641 19.64 -20.43 28.12
CA LYS A 641 19.99 -20.85 29.48
C LYS A 641 18.78 -20.80 30.41
N LYS A 642 18.01 -19.71 30.38
CA LYS A 642 16.81 -19.52 31.21
C LYS A 642 15.73 -20.58 30.94
N GLU A 643 15.58 -21.00 29.69
CA GLU A 643 14.60 -22.00 29.26
C GLU A 643 15.12 -23.46 29.33
N ASN A 644 16.35 -23.64 29.83
CA ASN A 644 17.06 -24.92 29.93
C ASN A 644 17.22 -25.64 28.57
N GLN A 645 17.39 -24.88 27.48
CA GLN A 645 17.45 -25.41 26.12
C GLN A 645 18.74 -26.18 25.86
N TYR A 646 19.90 -25.73 26.37
CA TYR A 646 21.17 -26.46 26.21
C TYR A 646 21.10 -27.90 26.73
N MET A 647 20.52 -28.10 27.93
CA MET A 647 20.37 -29.44 28.54
C MET A 647 19.29 -30.30 27.85
N LYS A 648 18.20 -29.70 27.37
CA LYS A 648 17.17 -30.46 26.65
C LYS A 648 17.68 -30.89 25.28
N THR A 649 18.28 -29.97 24.54
CA THR A 649 18.69 -30.18 23.15
C THR A 649 19.80 -31.19 23.03
N ALA A 650 20.91 -31.04 23.75
CA ALA A 650 21.98 -32.03 23.61
C ALA A 650 21.55 -33.43 24.12
N ALA A 651 20.53 -33.57 24.98
CA ALA A 651 19.99 -34.87 25.39
C ALA A 651 19.10 -35.49 24.30
N ALA A 652 18.47 -34.66 23.47
CA ALA A 652 17.80 -35.10 22.26
C ALA A 652 18.83 -35.51 21.19
N VAL A 653 19.94 -34.78 21.04
CA VAL A 653 21.06 -35.14 20.14
C VAL A 653 21.66 -36.48 20.53
N ASP A 654 21.87 -36.73 21.82
CA ASP A 654 22.35 -38.03 22.34
C ASP A 654 21.37 -39.19 22.03
N LYS A 655 20.09 -38.87 21.79
CA LYS A 655 19.03 -39.81 21.39
C LYS A 655 18.82 -39.89 19.87
N GLY A 656 19.65 -39.21 19.08
CA GLY A 656 19.63 -39.27 17.62
C GLY A 656 18.98 -38.08 16.91
N LEU A 657 18.63 -37.00 17.60
CA LEU A 657 18.19 -35.77 16.93
C LEU A 657 19.30 -35.23 16.02
N THR A 658 19.02 -35.09 14.73
CA THR A 658 19.96 -34.48 13.78
C THR A 658 19.70 -32.98 13.61
N PHE A 659 20.69 -32.24 13.13
CA PHE A 659 20.55 -30.81 12.84
C PHE A 659 19.41 -30.53 11.85
N ILE A 660 19.18 -31.39 10.86
CA ILE A 660 18.14 -31.17 9.85
C ILE A 660 16.74 -31.23 10.48
N GLU A 661 16.52 -32.18 11.39
CA GLU A 661 15.26 -32.41 12.11
C GLU A 661 15.00 -31.39 13.22
N ALA A 662 16.07 -30.75 13.73
CA ALA A 662 16.00 -29.80 14.82
C ALA A 662 15.14 -28.56 14.50
N ASP A 663 14.40 -28.09 15.50
CA ASP A 663 13.66 -26.82 15.44
C ASP A 663 14.61 -25.60 15.49
N CYS A 664 14.06 -24.39 15.38
CA CYS A 664 14.88 -23.19 15.30
C CYS A 664 15.70 -22.90 16.58
N TRP A 665 15.20 -23.27 17.76
CA TRP A 665 15.89 -23.07 19.03
C TRP A 665 16.96 -24.13 19.25
N GLN A 666 16.70 -25.37 18.84
CA GLN A 666 17.67 -26.46 18.88
C GLN A 666 18.84 -26.20 17.91
N LYS A 667 18.57 -25.72 16.69
CA LYS A 667 19.62 -25.28 15.76
C LYS A 667 20.41 -24.09 16.30
N LEU A 668 19.78 -23.21 17.10
CA LEU A 668 20.49 -22.11 17.76
C LEU A 668 21.43 -22.63 18.85
N VAL A 669 21.02 -23.66 19.59
CA VAL A 669 21.89 -24.34 20.57
C VAL A 669 23.16 -24.86 19.90
N PHE A 670 23.10 -25.50 18.72
CA PHE A 670 24.31 -25.93 17.98
C PHE A 670 25.34 -24.80 17.84
N LEU A 671 24.91 -23.62 17.38
CA LEU A 671 25.80 -22.47 17.19
C LEU A 671 26.31 -21.90 18.53
N MET A 672 25.45 -21.88 19.54
CA MET A 672 25.77 -21.33 20.85
C MET A 672 26.63 -22.25 21.72
N GLU A 673 26.58 -23.57 21.53
CA GLU A 673 27.50 -24.53 22.16
C GLU A 673 28.95 -24.23 21.75
N ILE A 674 29.20 -23.93 20.47
CA ILE A 674 30.53 -23.51 19.99
C ILE A 674 30.97 -22.22 20.70
N LYS A 675 30.09 -21.21 20.78
CA LYS A 675 30.42 -19.92 21.44
C LYS A 675 30.86 -20.14 22.89
N HIS A 676 30.10 -20.95 23.64
CA HIS A 676 30.33 -21.17 25.06
C HIS A 676 31.52 -22.07 25.35
N ALA A 677 31.80 -23.06 24.48
CA ALA A 677 33.01 -23.88 24.58
C ALA A 677 34.30 -23.09 24.31
N PHE A 678 34.22 -22.02 23.51
CA PHE A 678 35.36 -21.17 23.15
C PHE A 678 35.14 -19.70 23.56
N PRO A 679 35.10 -19.39 24.86
CA PRO A 679 34.72 -18.06 25.36
C PRO A 679 35.68 -16.94 24.96
N GLN A 680 36.94 -17.27 24.66
CA GLN A 680 37.93 -16.31 24.16
C GLN A 680 37.57 -15.76 22.78
N SER A 681 36.94 -16.60 21.94
CA SER A 681 36.37 -16.15 20.66
C SER A 681 34.98 -15.57 20.87
N GLY A 682 34.13 -16.24 21.64
CA GLY A 682 32.79 -15.77 22.00
C GLY A 682 32.00 -15.27 20.78
N TRP A 683 31.48 -14.04 20.87
CA TRP A 683 30.73 -13.41 19.76
C TRP A 683 31.60 -12.99 18.57
N GLU A 684 32.92 -12.87 18.73
CA GLU A 684 33.83 -12.44 17.67
C GLU A 684 33.88 -13.45 16.51
N MET A 685 33.65 -14.74 16.77
CA MET A 685 33.60 -15.75 15.70
C MET A 685 32.44 -15.50 14.72
N PHE A 686 31.26 -15.08 15.22
CA PHE A 686 30.12 -14.73 14.38
C PHE A 686 30.34 -13.38 13.70
N ARG A 687 30.95 -12.44 14.42
CA ARG A 687 31.34 -11.14 13.85
C ARG A 687 32.27 -11.31 12.66
N ARG A 688 33.30 -12.16 12.81
CA ARG A 688 34.23 -12.52 11.75
C ARG A 688 33.54 -13.26 10.61
N LEU A 689 32.65 -14.21 10.90
CA LEU A 689 31.86 -14.91 9.89
C LEU A 689 31.04 -13.94 9.03
N ASN A 690 30.33 -13.00 9.66
CA ASN A 690 29.58 -12.00 8.92
C ASN A 690 30.51 -11.14 8.07
N ARG A 691 31.61 -10.64 8.65
CA ARG A 691 32.62 -9.82 7.95
C ARG A 691 33.22 -10.53 6.74
N THR A 692 33.76 -11.73 6.92
CA THR A 692 34.38 -12.47 5.82
C THR A 692 33.38 -12.78 4.73
N THR A 693 32.13 -13.04 5.08
CA THR A 693 31.08 -13.27 4.09
C THR A 693 30.82 -12.02 3.26
N ARG A 694 30.80 -10.81 3.84
CA ARG A 694 30.69 -9.53 3.09
C ARG A 694 31.92 -9.18 2.26
N SER A 695 33.08 -9.67 2.65
CA SER A 695 34.32 -9.43 1.90
C SER A 695 34.54 -10.41 0.74
N LEU A 696 33.70 -11.45 0.58
CA LEU A 696 33.83 -12.39 -0.53
C LEU A 696 33.76 -11.68 -1.90
N PRO A 697 34.59 -12.05 -2.88
CA PRO A 697 34.37 -11.71 -4.28
C PRO A 697 33.01 -12.22 -4.80
N LEU A 698 32.44 -11.54 -5.79
CA LEU A 698 31.08 -11.86 -6.29
C LEU A 698 30.95 -13.30 -6.80
N ASN A 699 31.96 -13.81 -7.52
CA ASN A 699 31.99 -15.19 -8.00
C ASN A 699 32.01 -16.20 -6.85
N GLU A 700 32.82 -15.98 -5.82
CA GLU A 700 32.86 -16.84 -4.63
C GLU A 700 31.56 -16.79 -3.84
N ALA A 701 30.97 -15.60 -3.69
CA ALA A 701 29.68 -15.42 -3.04
C ALA A 701 28.55 -16.14 -3.80
N ASN A 702 28.58 -16.14 -5.14
CA ASN A 702 27.63 -16.87 -5.97
C ASN A 702 27.83 -18.39 -5.86
N THR A 703 29.08 -18.87 -5.85
CA THR A 703 29.39 -20.28 -5.59
C THR A 703 28.90 -20.72 -4.23
N LEU A 704 29.13 -19.92 -3.19
CA LEU A 704 28.64 -20.16 -1.83
C LEU A 704 27.10 -20.24 -1.80
N ALA A 705 26.41 -19.34 -2.50
CA ALA A 705 24.95 -19.30 -2.53
C ALA A 705 24.30 -20.41 -3.38
N SER A 706 25.08 -21.14 -4.18
CA SER A 706 24.53 -22.10 -5.15
C SER A 706 24.00 -23.39 -4.51
N ARG A 707 24.55 -23.84 -3.38
CA ARG A 707 24.20 -25.11 -2.73
C ARG A 707 24.45 -25.07 -1.23
N THR A 708 23.56 -25.68 -0.45
CA THR A 708 23.64 -25.74 1.02
C THR A 708 24.94 -26.39 1.52
N SER A 709 25.49 -27.38 0.81
CA SER A 709 26.76 -28.02 1.20
C SER A 709 27.93 -27.02 1.23
N HIS A 710 28.00 -26.07 0.29
CA HIS A 710 29.05 -25.05 0.30
C HIS A 710 28.91 -24.12 1.51
N GLN A 711 27.67 -23.88 1.96
CA GLN A 711 27.35 -23.01 3.09
C GLN A 711 27.79 -23.66 4.42
N TYR A 712 27.52 -24.95 4.61
CA TYR A 712 28.00 -25.69 5.77
C TYR A 712 29.53 -25.77 5.81
N ASP A 713 30.16 -26.12 4.69
CA ASP A 713 31.63 -26.14 4.56
C ASP A 713 32.24 -24.77 4.89
N TYR A 714 31.64 -23.69 4.37
CA TYR A 714 32.11 -22.33 4.60
C TYR A 714 32.04 -21.95 6.09
N VAL A 715 30.89 -22.16 6.75
CA VAL A 715 30.72 -21.84 8.17
C VAL A 715 31.64 -22.71 9.03
N TYR A 716 31.74 -24.01 8.76
CA TYR A 716 32.68 -24.91 9.44
C TYR A 716 34.12 -24.39 9.36
N LYS A 717 34.57 -24.00 8.17
CA LYS A 717 35.94 -23.51 7.96
C LYS A 717 36.20 -22.20 8.71
N ILE A 718 35.26 -21.25 8.64
CA ILE A 718 35.43 -19.95 9.28
C ILE A 718 35.35 -20.07 10.80
N LEU A 719 34.39 -20.83 11.35
CA LEU A 719 34.28 -21.02 12.79
C LEU A 719 35.47 -21.78 13.35
N SER A 720 35.93 -22.87 12.71
CA SER A 720 37.11 -23.63 13.16
C SER A 720 38.37 -22.75 13.22
N ARG A 721 38.60 -21.92 12.20
CA ARG A 721 39.69 -20.93 12.18
C ARG A 721 39.53 -19.84 13.23
N SER A 722 38.31 -19.45 13.52
CA SER A 722 38.02 -18.37 14.49
C SER A 722 38.27 -18.84 15.91
N VAL A 723 37.84 -20.06 16.24
CA VAL A 723 38.02 -20.64 17.59
C VAL A 723 39.38 -21.31 17.79
N GLY A 724 40.13 -21.53 16.69
CA GLY A 724 41.44 -22.17 16.73
C GLY A 724 41.36 -23.67 17.05
N SER A 725 40.29 -24.35 16.64
CA SER A 725 40.09 -25.79 16.84
C SER A 725 39.30 -26.38 15.68
N ASP A 726 39.59 -27.63 15.33
CA ASP A 726 38.83 -28.39 14.34
C ASP A 726 37.50 -28.84 14.96
N LEU A 727 36.38 -28.32 14.42
CA LEU A 727 35.02 -28.56 14.91
C LEU A 727 34.35 -29.81 14.33
N ILE A 728 35.05 -30.63 13.52
CA ILE A 728 34.41 -31.68 12.71
C ILE A 728 33.65 -32.71 13.55
N LEU A 729 34.15 -33.05 14.75
CA LEU A 729 33.48 -33.99 15.65
C LEU A 729 32.15 -33.46 16.17
N HIS A 730 32.06 -32.15 16.41
CA HIS A 730 30.81 -31.50 16.80
C HIS A 730 29.79 -31.51 15.66
N TYR A 731 30.23 -31.22 14.44
CA TYR A 731 29.40 -31.31 13.25
C TYR A 731 28.89 -32.74 13.02
N HIS A 732 29.75 -33.76 13.21
CA HIS A 732 29.36 -35.17 13.13
C HIS A 732 28.37 -35.58 14.21
N ARG A 733 28.54 -35.13 15.46
CA ARG A 733 27.58 -35.39 16.55
C ARG A 733 26.17 -34.92 16.20
N TRP A 734 26.08 -33.77 15.54
CA TRP A 734 24.82 -33.19 15.09
C TRP A 734 24.33 -33.72 13.73
N GLY A 735 25.04 -34.68 13.13
CA GLY A 735 24.70 -35.25 11.82
C GLY A 735 24.81 -34.26 10.66
N LEU A 736 25.57 -33.17 10.80
CA LEU A 736 25.76 -32.17 9.75
C LEU A 736 26.92 -32.59 8.82
N PRO A 737 26.68 -32.82 7.52
CA PRO A 737 27.73 -33.27 6.61
C PRO A 737 28.66 -32.13 6.20
N ILE A 738 29.97 -32.40 6.25
CA ILE A 738 31.04 -31.52 5.75
C ILE A 738 31.83 -32.27 4.70
N SER A 739 32.14 -31.61 3.58
CA SER A 739 32.85 -32.24 2.47
C SER A 739 34.27 -32.66 2.86
N GLN A 740 34.78 -33.69 2.19
CA GLN A 740 36.16 -34.15 2.38
C GLN A 740 37.18 -33.05 2.06
N GLU A 741 36.85 -32.17 1.11
CA GLU A 741 37.67 -31.02 0.75
C GLU A 741 37.81 -30.05 1.93
N ALA A 742 36.69 -29.64 2.53
CA ALA A 742 36.71 -28.74 3.69
C ALA A 742 37.39 -29.35 4.91
N GLN A 743 37.16 -30.66 5.18
CA GLN A 743 37.87 -31.38 6.24
C GLN A 743 39.39 -31.40 6.00
N THR A 744 39.83 -31.67 4.77
CA THR A 744 41.24 -31.68 4.40
C THR A 744 41.87 -30.29 4.53
N GLU A 745 41.14 -29.24 4.17
CA GLU A 745 41.58 -27.85 4.29
C GLU A 745 41.83 -27.45 5.76
N ILE A 746 40.93 -27.80 6.68
CA ILE A 746 41.11 -27.51 8.12
C ILE A 746 42.18 -28.39 8.75
N LYS A 747 42.25 -29.67 8.40
CA LYS A 747 43.28 -30.59 8.91
C LYS A 747 44.70 -30.11 8.60
N ARG A 748 44.93 -29.46 7.45
CA ARG A 748 46.23 -28.87 7.07
C ARG A 748 46.67 -27.70 7.95
N LEU A 749 45.76 -27.11 8.73
CA LEU A 749 46.07 -26.04 9.67
C LEU A 749 46.58 -26.57 11.02
N GLU A 750 46.57 -27.90 11.23
CA GLU A 750 47.05 -28.56 12.44
C GLU A 750 46.39 -28.02 13.73
N LEU A 751 45.12 -27.61 13.63
CA LEU A 751 44.35 -27.14 14.77
C LEU A 751 44.06 -28.31 15.75
N PRO A 752 44.03 -28.06 17.07
CA PRO A 752 43.59 -29.07 18.02
C PRO A 752 42.14 -29.49 17.74
N MET A 753 41.84 -30.76 17.95
CA MET A 753 40.49 -31.29 17.77
C MET A 753 39.59 -30.85 18.93
N ALA A 754 38.44 -30.24 18.61
CA ALA A 754 37.40 -29.97 19.60
C ALA A 754 36.64 -31.27 19.97
N PRO A 755 36.13 -31.40 21.20
CA PRO A 755 35.25 -32.50 21.57
C PRO A 755 33.98 -32.54 20.71
N ALA A 756 33.37 -33.72 20.59
CA ALA A 756 32.10 -33.88 19.89
C ALA A 756 30.95 -33.16 20.63
N ASP A 757 30.89 -33.32 21.96
CA ASP A 757 29.93 -32.62 22.81
C ASP A 757 30.53 -31.29 23.32
N LEU A 758 29.93 -30.18 22.89
CA LEU A 758 30.31 -28.82 23.30
C LEU A 758 29.28 -28.20 24.26
N SER A 759 28.30 -28.98 24.73
CA SER A 759 27.21 -28.49 25.59
C SER A 759 27.66 -28.06 27.00
N GLY A 760 28.89 -28.37 27.39
CA GLY A 760 29.46 -28.03 28.70
C GLY A 760 28.90 -28.85 29.87
N ARG A 761 28.11 -29.89 29.59
CA ARG A 761 27.53 -30.80 30.61
C ARG A 761 28.56 -31.54 31.43
N GLU A 762 29.71 -31.85 30.83
CA GLU A 762 30.81 -32.52 31.51
C GLU A 762 31.42 -31.66 32.64
N TYR A 763 31.21 -30.34 32.63
CA TYR A 763 31.62 -29.42 33.70
C TYR A 763 30.53 -29.16 34.75
N CYS A 764 29.36 -29.78 34.60
CA CYS A 764 28.20 -29.66 35.48
C CYS A 764 27.78 -30.99 36.13
N SER A 765 28.64 -32.02 36.10
CA SER A 765 28.47 -33.17 37.00
C SER A 765 29.11 -32.84 38.38
N PRO A 766 28.44 -33.21 39.49
CA PRO A 766 28.93 -32.91 40.83
C PRO A 766 30.29 -33.52 41.16
#